data_AF-A0A131XSF7-F1
#
_entry.id   AF-A0A131XSF7-F1
#
_cell.length_a   1.000
_cell.length_b   1.000
_cell.length_c   1.000
_cell.angle_alpha   90.00
_cell.angle_beta   90.00
_cell.angle_gamma   90.00
#
_symmetry.space_group_name_H-M   'P 1'
#
loop_
_entity.id
_entity.type
_entity.pdbx_description
1 polymer ?
#
loop_
_entity_poly.entity_id
_entity_poly.type
_entity_poly.pdbx_seq_one_letter_code
_entity_poly.pdbx_strand_id
1 'polypeptide(L)'
;MQVSSTNDVKIYNLSAGRSLPEWLSDRKKRLLAKKHSEIRHRIELIQDFEMPTVSTNVRMSKDGQYVLATGIYKPRVRCFEVSQLSMKFERCFDSEVVCFECLSDDYAKMVFLQCDRYVEFHAAYGRYHRIRIPRFGRDMAYLSAACELFFACDGPQVYRLNLDQGRFLNPVVTEATAVNACRVNAYHNLVVLGTEEGKVEAYDPRSRNRVGVLECALNSVTENSEIHGMPSVTSLCFRDALMLGVGTATGQVLLFDIRSDKPVLVKDHFYGLPVKNVAFHGGDADVVLSMDSKVVKIWERLSGKAFTSVTPAVDLNDLCVVGSSGLFFVANEDKKILAYYVPSLGPAPKWCSFLDNLTEELEETQQDAVYDDYKFVTRRELEELGLGHLIGTNLLRAYMHGYFLDIRLFHKAKSLVQPFAYEDYRRRKIRETIDATRVNRVTSGVKLPAVNRELARKLQEAAEDGKPDGKPKSNPASGSGLLEDARFKAIFENPDFEVDPASDEYRLLQPVVTSLEKRTKKKAEKMAASAAAIDMDLFTPVDDGVARGASSDDDSSDDDRTWTKEVKKQHKMIRQKERTEVAAPSAGPKMYELKSGVELTGPRSESIKREKMSRKLTLGQRLERERTGVGSAGAGGNRSMTFELKKTPMERKREEAEKRHMQERRKGRRSAKGLKMAAVAKPAPF
;
A
#
# COMPACT_ATOMS: atom_id res chain seq x y z
N MET A 1 2.38 16.68 6.86
CA MET A 1 3.11 17.84 7.41
C MET A 1 2.11 18.98 7.54
N GLN A 2 1.97 19.56 8.72
CA GLN A 2 1.13 20.74 8.93
C GLN A 2 2.04 21.95 9.06
N VAL A 3 1.77 22.99 8.28
CA VAL A 3 2.51 24.25 8.35
C VAL A 3 1.74 25.22 9.24
N SER A 4 2.42 25.82 10.19
CA SER A 4 1.91 26.94 10.99
C SER A 4 2.89 28.09 10.89
N SER A 5 2.41 29.28 10.56
CA SER A 5 3.20 30.51 10.62
C SER A 5 2.89 31.26 11.91
N THR A 6 3.90 31.55 12.71
CA THR A 6 3.81 32.49 13.84
C THR A 6 4.94 33.51 13.70
N ASN A 7 4.64 34.80 13.89
CA ASN A 7 5.59 35.91 13.70
C ASN A 7 6.35 35.87 12.35
N ASP A 8 5.64 35.61 11.24
CA ASP A 8 6.20 35.49 9.89
C ASP A 8 7.27 34.42 9.70
N VAL A 9 7.42 33.51 10.66
CA VAL A 9 8.29 32.35 10.54
C VAL A 9 7.45 31.09 10.39
N LYS A 10 7.78 30.28 9.38
CA LYS A 10 7.12 29.01 9.12
C LYS A 10 7.67 27.92 10.04
N ILE A 11 6.77 27.25 10.73
CA ILE A 11 7.04 26.07 11.55
C ILE A 11 6.35 24.90 10.89
N TYR A 12 7.10 23.82 10.71
CA TYR A 12 6.58 22.61 10.10
C TYR A 12 6.45 21.52 11.16
N ASN A 13 5.23 21.04 11.36
CA ASN A 13 4.94 19.88 12.18
C ASN A 13 5.01 18.61 11.32
N LEU A 14 6.00 17.77 11.59
CA LEU A 14 6.28 16.54 10.86
C LEU A 14 5.47 15.35 11.37
N SER A 15 5.02 15.36 12.63
CA SER A 15 4.23 14.28 13.21
C SER A 15 2.71 14.44 12.98
N ALA A 16 2.29 15.62 12.53
CA ALA A 16 0.89 15.95 12.23
C ALA A 16 0.33 15.08 11.09
N GLY A 17 -0.71 14.30 11.43
CA GLY A 17 -1.47 13.50 10.48
C GLY A 17 -2.25 12.38 11.18
N ARG A 18 -3.41 12.00 10.60
CA ARG A 18 -4.25 10.92 11.13
C ARG A 18 -3.45 9.61 11.18
N SER A 19 -3.25 9.08 12.39
CA SER A 19 -2.65 7.77 12.57
C SER A 19 -3.63 6.69 12.12
N LEU A 20 -3.13 5.73 11.34
CA LEU A 20 -3.88 4.52 11.06
C LEU A 20 -3.73 3.60 12.28
N PRO A 21 -4.84 3.09 12.84
CA PRO A 21 -4.74 2.14 13.94
C PRO A 21 -3.94 0.90 13.55
N GLU A 22 -3.11 0.42 14.47
CA GLU A 22 -2.22 -0.71 14.23
C GLU A 22 -2.98 -2.00 13.90
N TRP A 23 -4.14 -2.22 14.53
CA TRP A 23 -5.04 -3.37 14.32
C TRP A 23 -5.69 -3.42 12.93
N LEU A 24 -5.56 -2.37 12.12
CA LEU A 24 -6.09 -2.36 10.76
C LEU A 24 -5.23 -3.22 9.84
N SER A 25 -5.84 -4.14 9.08
CA SER A 25 -5.10 -4.97 8.12
C SER A 25 -4.49 -4.13 6.99
N ASP A 26 -3.33 -4.56 6.51
CA ASP A 26 -2.59 -3.85 5.45
C ASP A 26 -3.41 -3.64 4.18
N ARG A 27 -4.30 -4.59 3.85
CA ARG A 27 -5.24 -4.43 2.73
C ARG A 27 -6.16 -3.23 2.93
N LYS A 28 -6.69 -3.04 4.14
CA LYS A 28 -7.56 -1.89 4.47
C LYS A 28 -6.75 -0.60 4.56
N LYS A 29 -5.52 -0.63 5.11
CA LYS A 29 -4.59 0.51 5.10
C LYS A 29 -4.34 0.99 3.66
N ARG A 30 -4.05 0.08 2.72
CA ARG A 30 -3.87 0.39 1.29
C ARG A 30 -5.15 0.94 0.64
N LEU A 31 -6.32 0.40 0.97
CA LEU A 31 -7.60 0.92 0.47
C LEU A 31 -7.88 2.34 0.97
N LEU A 32 -7.57 2.64 2.25
CA LEU A 32 -7.70 3.98 2.81
C LEU A 32 -6.69 4.96 2.20
N ALA A 33 -5.45 4.53 1.98
CA ALA A 33 -4.44 5.34 1.30
C ALA A 33 -4.83 5.67 -0.15
N LYS A 34 -5.57 4.79 -0.84
CA LYS A 34 -6.15 5.08 -2.16
C LYS A 34 -7.30 6.08 -2.09
N LYS A 35 -8.08 6.07 -1.00
CA LYS A 35 -9.25 6.95 -0.83
C LYS A 35 -8.88 8.34 -0.31
N HIS A 36 -7.86 8.43 0.55
CA HIS A 36 -7.46 9.66 1.21
C HIS A 36 -6.05 10.05 0.77
N SER A 37 -5.96 11.15 0.03
CA SER A 37 -4.70 11.77 -0.41
C SER A 37 -3.81 12.11 0.81
N GLU A 38 -4.38 12.60 1.91
CA GLU A 38 -3.66 12.92 3.17
C GLU A 38 -2.84 11.74 3.73
N ILE A 39 -3.36 10.51 3.62
CA ILE A 39 -2.67 9.30 4.11
C ILE A 39 -1.55 8.90 3.14
N ARG A 40 -1.73 9.17 1.84
CA ARG A 40 -0.75 8.85 0.81
C ARG A 40 0.44 9.81 0.81
N HIS A 41 0.19 11.10 1.05
CA HIS A 41 1.21 12.14 1.16
C HIS A 41 1.69 12.37 2.59
N ARG A 42 1.44 11.41 3.50
CA ARG A 42 1.95 11.49 4.86
C ARG A 42 3.46 11.31 4.83
N ILE A 43 4.15 12.18 5.55
CA ILE A 43 5.59 12.10 5.77
C ILE A 43 5.77 11.67 7.22
N GLU A 44 6.42 10.53 7.42
CA GLU A 44 6.86 10.07 8.74
C GLU A 44 8.38 10.16 8.72
N LEU A 45 8.95 11.08 9.51
CA LEU A 45 10.39 11.33 9.55
C LEU A 45 11.15 10.09 10.03
N ILE A 46 10.73 9.58 11.18
CA ILE A 46 11.25 8.36 11.80
C ILE A 46 10.08 7.39 11.85
N GLN A 47 10.30 6.18 11.35
CA GLN A 47 9.32 5.12 11.36
C GLN A 47 8.96 4.73 12.80
N ASP A 48 7.67 4.59 13.07
CA ASP A 48 7.12 4.17 14.38
C ASP A 48 7.60 5.04 15.54
N PHE A 49 7.80 6.34 15.28
CA PHE A 49 8.14 7.36 16.28
C PHE A 49 6.94 7.74 17.16
N GLU A 50 6.39 6.74 17.82
CA GLU A 50 5.25 6.84 18.71
C GLU A 50 5.50 6.03 19.99
N MET A 51 4.65 6.26 20.98
CA MET A 51 4.49 5.51 22.22
C MET A 51 3.04 5.03 22.31
N PRO A 52 2.76 3.91 23.00
CA PRO A 52 1.40 3.38 23.08
C PRO A 52 0.35 4.33 23.67
N THR A 53 0.76 5.19 24.60
CA THR A 53 -0.13 6.14 25.29
C THR A 53 0.47 7.54 25.38
N VAL A 54 1.53 7.71 26.16
CA VAL A 54 2.15 8.99 26.53
C VAL A 54 3.66 8.85 26.46
N SER A 55 4.32 9.90 25.99
CA SER A 55 5.77 10.05 26.05
C SER A 55 6.17 10.98 27.20
N THR A 56 7.11 10.55 28.04
CA THR A 56 7.55 11.33 29.19
C THR A 56 8.77 12.17 28.86
N ASN A 57 9.84 11.53 28.40
CA ASN A 57 11.13 12.15 28.18
C ASN A 57 11.66 11.77 26.81
N VAL A 58 12.36 12.69 26.17
CA VAL A 58 13.06 12.45 24.91
C VAL A 58 14.44 13.07 25.02
N ARG A 59 15.48 12.30 24.70
CA ARG A 59 16.86 12.81 24.63
C ARG A 59 17.58 12.21 23.45
N MET A 60 18.47 13.01 22.88
CA MET A 60 19.39 12.56 21.84
C MET A 60 20.74 12.20 22.47
N SER A 61 21.41 11.22 21.88
CA SER A 61 22.81 10.89 22.17
C SER A 61 23.73 12.06 21.84
N LYS A 62 24.90 12.12 22.47
CA LYS A 62 25.88 13.19 22.21
C LYS A 62 26.38 13.17 20.76
N ASP A 63 26.48 11.99 20.15
CA ASP A 63 26.86 11.83 18.74
C ASP A 63 25.74 12.21 17.75
N GLY A 64 24.52 12.47 18.23
CA GLY A 64 23.37 12.84 17.40
C GLY A 64 22.79 11.72 16.53
N GLN A 65 23.26 10.48 16.69
CA GLN A 65 22.82 9.32 15.87
C GLN A 65 21.68 8.50 16.50
N TYR A 66 21.45 8.67 17.81
CA TYR A 66 20.44 7.91 18.53
C TYR A 66 19.49 8.84 19.27
N VAL A 67 18.19 8.59 19.13
CA VAL A 67 17.14 9.28 19.89
C VAL A 67 16.49 8.26 20.80
N LEU A 68 16.42 8.59 22.09
CA LEU A 68 15.80 7.76 23.11
C LEU A 68 14.54 8.46 23.57
N ALA A 69 13.47 7.67 23.69
CA ALA A 69 12.21 8.15 24.21
C ALA A 69 11.64 7.16 25.22
N THR A 70 11.10 7.67 26.32
CA THR A 70 10.45 6.86 27.36
C THR A 70 8.94 7.05 27.34
N GLY A 71 8.21 5.98 27.67
CA GLY A 71 6.75 5.99 27.72
C GLY A 71 6.18 5.32 28.97
N ILE A 72 4.92 5.65 29.28
CA ILE A 72 4.24 5.26 30.52
C ILE A 72 3.62 3.85 30.44
N TYR A 73 2.87 3.54 29.38
CA TYR A 73 2.12 2.28 29.32
C TYR A 73 3.00 1.05 29.06
N LYS A 74 3.03 0.17 30.06
CA LYS A 74 4.09 -0.83 30.27
C LYS A 74 5.43 -0.10 30.11
N PRO A 75 5.91 0.54 31.20
CA PRO A 75 7.02 1.48 31.17
C PRO A 75 8.14 0.98 30.27
N ARG A 76 8.59 1.79 29.33
CA ARG A 76 9.52 1.34 28.31
C ARG A 76 10.38 2.46 27.76
N VAL A 77 11.52 2.08 27.21
CA VAL A 77 12.37 2.94 26.39
C VAL A 77 12.40 2.41 24.96
N ARG A 78 12.20 3.31 24.00
CA ARG A 78 12.46 3.05 22.57
C ARG A 78 13.72 3.80 22.19
N CYS A 79 14.65 3.10 21.56
CA CYS A 79 15.83 3.69 20.94
C CYS A 79 15.62 3.72 19.44
N PHE A 80 15.70 4.91 18.86
CA PHE A 80 15.62 5.15 17.43
C PHE A 80 17.02 5.41 16.89
N GLU A 81 17.37 4.69 15.83
CA GLU A 81 18.60 4.94 15.10
C GLU A 81 18.29 5.87 13.94
N VAL A 82 18.92 7.03 13.98
CA VAL A 82 18.58 8.16 13.14
C VAL A 82 19.11 7.99 11.72
N SER A 83 20.25 7.32 11.55
CA SER A 83 20.81 6.96 10.24
C SER A 83 19.90 6.02 9.43
N GLN A 84 19.12 5.16 10.11
CA GLN A 84 18.20 4.21 9.51
C GLN A 84 16.73 4.66 9.61
N LEU A 85 16.48 5.84 10.20
CA LEU A 85 15.14 6.42 10.42
C LEU A 85 14.13 5.43 11.02
N SER A 86 14.58 4.53 11.89
CA SER A 86 13.75 3.45 12.41
C SER A 86 14.10 3.08 13.85
N MET A 87 13.20 2.36 14.50
CA MET A 87 13.40 1.87 15.85
C MET A 87 14.44 0.75 15.87
N LYS A 88 15.49 0.92 16.67
CA LYS A 88 16.55 -0.08 16.86
C LYS A 88 16.14 -1.17 17.84
N PHE A 89 15.64 -0.77 19.01
CA PHE A 89 15.13 -1.69 20.02
C PHE A 89 14.14 -1.01 20.95
N GLU A 90 13.36 -1.85 21.63
CA GLU A 90 12.45 -1.47 22.70
C GLU A 90 12.78 -2.32 23.95
N ARG A 91 12.82 -1.68 25.12
CA ARG A 91 12.99 -2.37 26.41
C ARG A 91 11.90 -1.94 27.36
N CYS A 92 11.35 -2.89 28.12
CA CYS A 92 10.39 -2.60 29.18
C CYS A 92 11.09 -2.49 30.54
N PHE A 93 10.53 -1.69 31.42
CA PHE A 93 10.95 -1.46 32.80
C PHE A 93 9.86 -1.95 33.76
N ASP A 94 10.26 -2.14 35.02
CA ASP A 94 9.34 -2.49 36.10
C ASP A 94 8.56 -1.26 36.61
N SER A 95 9.13 -0.06 36.46
CA SER A 95 8.56 1.21 36.94
C SER A 95 8.81 2.33 35.95
N GLU A 96 7.99 3.39 36.07
CA GLU A 96 8.08 4.58 35.23
C GLU A 96 9.41 5.32 35.44
N VAL A 97 9.90 5.93 34.36
CA VAL A 97 11.15 6.69 34.35
C VAL A 97 10.84 8.17 34.52
N VAL A 98 11.47 8.81 35.50
CA VAL A 98 11.39 10.26 35.74
C VAL A 98 12.35 11.01 34.83
N CYS A 99 13.61 10.57 34.79
CA CYS A 99 14.67 11.18 34.00
C CYS A 99 15.69 10.10 33.61
N PHE A 100 16.37 10.30 32.48
CA PHE A 100 17.41 9.39 32.03
C PHE A 100 18.54 10.14 31.33
N GLU A 101 19.72 9.56 31.29
CA GLU A 101 20.88 10.16 30.64
C GLU A 101 21.75 9.11 29.94
N CYS A 102 22.29 9.49 28.78
CA CYS A 102 23.31 8.70 28.08
C CYS A 102 24.68 8.96 28.72
N LEU A 103 25.31 7.90 29.23
CA LEU A 103 26.65 8.00 29.81
C LEU A 103 27.73 8.01 28.73
N SER A 104 27.53 7.18 27.71
CA SER A 104 28.41 7.10 26.54
C SER A 104 27.98 8.15 25.51
N ASP A 105 28.86 8.42 24.54
CA ASP A 105 28.49 9.27 23.41
C ASP A 105 27.40 8.62 22.53
N ASP A 106 27.39 7.28 22.52
CA ASP A 106 26.40 6.36 21.98
C ASP A 106 25.28 5.93 22.97
N TYR A 107 24.28 5.19 22.46
CA TYR A 107 23.25 4.50 23.25
C TYR A 107 23.77 3.33 24.12
N ALA A 108 25.06 2.98 24.00
CA ALA A 108 25.62 1.76 24.56
C ALA A 108 25.52 1.69 26.09
N LYS A 109 25.59 2.83 26.79
CA LYS A 109 25.47 2.93 28.26
C LYS A 109 24.48 4.02 28.62
N MET A 110 23.43 3.65 29.33
CA MET A 110 22.34 4.55 29.72
C MET A 110 21.98 4.33 31.19
N VAL A 111 21.48 5.39 31.82
CA VAL A 111 21.00 5.35 33.20
C VAL A 111 19.59 5.89 33.26
N PHE A 112 18.72 5.17 33.94
CA PHE A 112 17.32 5.53 34.14
C PHE A 112 17.05 5.72 35.62
N LEU A 113 16.54 6.90 35.99
CA LEU A 113 16.01 7.18 37.32
C LEU A 113 14.50 6.86 37.33
N GLN A 114 14.10 5.88 38.14
CA GLN A 114 12.72 5.44 38.23
C GLN A 114 11.97 6.11 39.39
N CYS A 115 10.64 6.17 39.28
CA CYS A 115 9.75 6.72 40.30
C CYS A 115 9.83 5.97 41.65
N ASP A 116 10.22 4.69 41.64
CA ASP A 116 10.27 3.82 42.83
C ASP A 116 11.59 3.91 43.63
N ARG A 117 12.37 4.98 43.41
CA ARG A 117 13.71 5.25 43.98
C ARG A 117 14.80 4.31 43.50
N TYR A 118 14.53 3.51 42.48
CA TYR A 118 15.57 2.72 41.84
C TYR A 118 16.21 3.48 40.69
N VAL A 119 17.48 3.18 40.49
CA VAL A 119 18.28 3.59 39.34
C VAL A 119 18.69 2.34 38.59
N GLU A 120 18.30 2.27 37.33
CA GLU A 120 18.64 1.17 36.45
C GLU A 120 19.72 1.57 35.47
N PHE A 121 20.81 0.82 35.47
CA PHE A 121 21.91 0.92 34.52
C PHE A 121 21.64 -0.04 33.37
N HIS A 122 21.72 0.47 32.16
CA HIS A 122 21.54 -0.30 30.94
C HIS A 122 22.81 -0.27 30.10
N ALA A 123 23.18 -1.42 29.58
CA ALA A 123 24.21 -1.60 28.57
C ALA A 123 23.58 -1.93 27.20
N ALA A 124 24.39 -2.08 26.16
CA ALA A 124 23.93 -2.48 24.82
C ALA A 124 23.21 -3.84 24.83
N TYR A 125 23.59 -4.77 25.72
CA TYR A 125 22.98 -6.09 25.84
C TYR A 125 21.75 -6.15 26.77
N GLY A 126 21.39 -5.07 27.45
CA GLY A 126 20.19 -5.03 28.30
C GLY A 126 20.41 -4.35 29.65
N ARG A 127 19.66 -4.78 30.67
CA ARG A 127 19.81 -4.29 32.04
C ARG A 127 21.11 -4.82 32.65
N TYR A 128 21.97 -3.90 33.09
CA TYR A 128 23.24 -4.21 33.74
C TYR A 128 23.08 -4.37 35.25
N HIS A 129 22.58 -3.32 35.91
CA HIS A 129 22.47 -3.30 37.38
C HIS A 129 21.32 -2.40 37.83
N ARG A 130 20.76 -2.69 39.00
CA ARG A 130 19.70 -1.89 39.63
C ARG A 130 20.14 -1.51 41.04
N ILE A 131 20.16 -0.21 41.34
CA ILE A 131 20.57 0.36 42.63
C ILE A 131 19.37 1.09 43.23
N ARG A 132 19.26 1.13 44.56
CA ARG A 132 18.24 1.90 45.25
C ARG A 132 18.85 3.15 45.90
N ILE A 133 18.19 4.28 45.75
CA ILE A 133 18.52 5.54 46.42
C ILE A 133 17.64 5.70 47.67
N PRO A 134 18.12 6.36 48.76
CA PRO A 134 17.32 6.51 49.98
C PRO A 134 16.02 7.32 49.80
N ARG A 135 16.08 8.39 48.99
CA ARG A 135 14.97 9.33 48.74
C ARG A 135 14.50 9.27 47.28
N PHE A 136 13.32 9.83 47.02
CA PHE A 136 12.78 9.97 45.67
C PHE A 136 13.63 10.94 44.87
N GLY A 137 14.05 10.52 43.67
CA GLY A 137 14.81 11.38 42.76
C GLY A 137 13.87 12.20 41.89
N ARG A 138 14.14 13.50 41.75
CA ARG A 138 13.42 14.43 40.86
C ARG A 138 14.17 14.60 39.53
N ASP A 139 15.50 14.66 39.57
CA ASP A 139 16.35 14.83 38.39
C ASP A 139 17.74 14.18 38.62
N MET A 140 18.48 13.99 37.54
CA MET A 140 19.83 13.42 37.56
C MET A 140 20.76 14.14 36.59
N ALA A 141 22.05 14.18 36.92
CA ALA A 141 23.07 14.68 36.01
C ALA A 141 24.37 13.87 36.12
N TYR A 142 25.01 13.63 34.97
CA TYR A 142 26.27 12.92 34.87
C TYR A 142 27.45 13.86 34.67
N LEU A 143 28.44 13.73 35.55
CA LEU A 143 29.73 14.39 35.42
C LEU A 143 30.73 13.45 34.75
N SER A 144 31.00 13.70 33.47
CA SER A 144 31.93 12.89 32.68
C SER A 144 33.38 12.97 33.17
N ALA A 145 33.81 14.09 33.77
CA ALA A 145 35.21 14.28 34.17
C ALA A 145 35.62 13.46 35.40
N ALA A 146 34.67 13.20 36.31
CA ALA A 146 34.91 12.43 37.54
C ALA A 146 34.21 11.05 37.54
N CYS A 147 33.44 10.74 36.48
CA CYS A 147 32.56 9.59 36.40
C CYS A 147 31.56 9.53 37.58
N GLU A 148 31.03 10.68 37.98
CA GLU A 148 30.09 10.81 39.11
C GLU A 148 28.69 11.10 38.61
N LEU A 149 27.70 10.39 39.14
CA LEU A 149 26.28 10.69 38.96
C LEU A 149 25.75 11.44 40.18
N PHE A 150 25.07 12.54 39.92
CA PHE A 150 24.37 13.34 40.93
C PHE A 150 22.87 13.08 40.82
N PHE A 151 22.24 12.79 41.95
CA PHE A 151 20.80 12.60 42.04
C PHE A 151 20.18 13.72 42.87
N ALA A 152 19.41 14.59 42.21
CA ALA A 152 18.57 15.55 42.89
C ALA A 152 17.39 14.81 43.50
N CYS A 153 17.20 14.97 44.80
CA CYS A 153 16.22 14.22 45.56
C CYS A 153 15.24 15.12 46.31
N ASP A 154 14.14 14.49 46.71
CA ASP A 154 13.21 14.99 47.70
C ASP A 154 13.88 15.03 49.08
N GLY A 155 14.51 16.17 49.37
CA GLY A 155 15.28 16.45 50.58
C GLY A 155 16.51 17.35 50.33
N PRO A 156 17.18 17.81 51.40
CA PRO A 156 18.36 18.67 51.32
C PRO A 156 19.65 17.95 50.87
N GLN A 157 19.57 16.67 50.52
CA GLN A 157 20.73 15.84 50.24
C GLN A 157 20.73 15.40 48.77
N VAL A 158 21.79 15.75 48.06
CA VAL A 158 22.08 15.27 46.70
C VAL A 158 23.05 14.11 46.79
N TYR A 159 22.57 12.92 46.40
CA TYR A 159 23.37 11.71 46.46
C TYR A 159 24.31 11.63 45.27
N ARG A 160 25.55 11.19 45.54
CA ARG A 160 26.59 11.05 44.53
C ARG A 160 27.01 9.60 44.42
N LEU A 161 26.96 9.06 43.21
CA LEU A 161 27.43 7.72 42.92
C LEU A 161 28.62 7.80 41.96
N ASN A 162 29.78 7.34 42.41
CA ASN A 162 30.94 7.23 41.53
C ASN A 162 30.85 5.91 40.76
N LEU A 163 30.83 5.99 39.43
CA LEU A 163 30.67 4.84 38.54
C LEU A 163 31.96 4.05 38.33
N ASP A 164 33.12 4.68 38.52
CA ASP A 164 34.42 4.02 38.43
C ASP A 164 34.67 3.15 39.68
N GLN A 165 34.37 3.70 40.85
CA GLN A 165 34.52 2.99 42.13
C GLN A 165 33.32 2.12 42.50
N GLY A 166 32.17 2.33 41.87
CA GLY A 166 30.92 1.60 42.16
C GLY A 166 30.35 1.86 43.57
N ARG A 167 30.70 2.99 44.21
CA ARG A 167 30.27 3.32 45.58
C ARG A 167 29.59 4.68 45.66
N PHE A 168 28.67 4.81 46.59
CA PHE A 168 28.13 6.10 46.98
C PHE A 168 29.20 6.89 47.73
N LEU A 169 29.38 8.14 47.31
CA LEU A 169 30.19 9.12 48.02
C LEU A 169 29.32 9.87 49.03
N ASN A 170 29.94 10.61 49.93
CA ASN A 170 29.22 11.46 50.86
C ASN A 170 28.28 12.40 50.09
N PRO A 171 26.98 12.46 50.46
CA PRO A 171 26.03 13.32 49.76
C PRO A 171 26.42 14.79 49.94
N VAL A 172 26.07 15.60 48.95
CA VAL A 172 26.15 17.06 49.06
C VAL A 172 24.92 17.54 49.82
N VAL A 173 25.14 18.32 50.87
CA VAL A 173 24.06 18.90 51.68
C VAL A 173 23.83 20.34 51.22
N THR A 174 22.62 20.60 50.76
CA THR A 174 22.11 21.93 50.38
C THR A 174 21.36 22.56 51.56
N GLU A 175 21.16 23.87 51.55
CA GLU A 175 20.36 24.53 52.60
C GLU A 175 18.85 24.37 52.38
N ALA A 176 18.45 24.03 51.15
CA ALA A 176 17.05 23.98 50.78
C ALA A 176 16.32 22.71 51.22
N THR A 177 14.99 22.83 51.33
CA THR A 177 14.09 21.71 51.67
C THR A 177 14.14 20.55 50.67
N ALA A 178 14.21 20.85 49.36
CA ALA A 178 14.35 19.85 48.30
C ALA A 178 15.05 20.43 47.06
N VAL A 179 15.63 19.54 46.26
CA VAL A 179 16.32 19.88 45.02
C VAL A 179 15.54 19.33 43.83
N ASN A 180 15.13 20.22 42.93
CA ASN A 180 14.29 19.90 41.77
C ASN A 180 15.12 19.49 40.56
N ALA A 181 16.13 20.29 40.23
CA ALA A 181 16.91 20.14 39.00
C ALA A 181 18.40 20.06 39.32
N CYS A 182 19.13 19.28 38.53
CA CYS A 182 20.58 19.20 38.60
C CYS A 182 21.15 19.26 37.19
N ARG A 183 22.16 20.11 36.96
CA ARG A 183 22.89 20.14 35.69
C ARG A 183 24.37 20.31 35.94
N VAL A 184 25.14 19.71 35.05
CA VAL A 184 26.60 19.82 35.03
C VAL A 184 26.98 20.62 33.80
N ASN A 185 27.89 21.59 33.96
CA ASN A 185 28.50 22.22 32.80
C ASN A 185 29.63 21.34 32.24
N ALA A 186 29.60 21.07 30.93
CA ALA A 186 30.61 20.28 30.25
C ALA A 186 32.01 20.94 30.23
N TYR A 187 32.09 22.29 30.23
CA TYR A 187 33.38 22.98 30.09
C TYR A 187 34.18 23.04 31.40
N HIS A 188 33.58 23.57 32.47
CA HIS A 188 34.25 23.77 33.76
C HIS A 188 33.86 22.75 34.83
N ASN A 189 32.95 21.80 34.53
CA ASN A 189 32.52 20.74 35.44
C ASN A 189 31.86 21.24 36.75
N LEU A 190 31.26 22.43 36.73
CA LEU A 190 30.49 22.91 37.87
C LEU A 190 29.13 22.22 37.86
N VAL A 191 28.73 21.73 39.02
CA VAL A 191 27.43 21.13 39.24
C VAL A 191 26.54 22.21 39.81
N VAL A 192 25.38 22.42 39.21
CA VAL A 192 24.42 23.41 39.65
C VAL A 192 23.11 22.75 40.02
N LEU A 193 22.62 23.09 41.20
CA LEU A 193 21.45 22.53 41.84
C LEU A 193 20.37 23.60 41.94
N GLY A 194 19.19 23.30 41.40
CA GLY A 194 18.02 24.16 41.46
C GLY A 194 17.15 23.72 42.64
N THR A 195 16.95 24.63 43.59
CA THR A 195 16.22 24.34 44.82
C THR A 195 14.75 24.75 44.73
N GLU A 196 13.94 24.13 45.60
CA GLU A 196 12.52 24.48 45.72
C GLU A 196 12.29 25.90 46.26
N GLU A 197 13.25 26.46 47.00
CA GLU A 197 13.20 27.81 47.57
C GLU A 197 13.56 28.91 46.56
N GLY A 198 13.74 28.56 45.28
CA GLY A 198 14.06 29.53 44.24
C GLY A 198 15.52 30.00 44.26
N LYS A 199 16.42 29.17 44.83
CA LYS A 199 17.86 29.40 44.83
C LYS A 199 18.56 28.43 43.88
N VAL A 200 19.68 28.88 43.35
CA VAL A 200 20.57 28.07 42.53
C VAL A 200 21.89 27.95 43.26
N GLU A 201 22.23 26.73 43.69
CA GLU A 201 23.46 26.45 44.41
C GLU A 201 24.48 25.81 43.47
N ALA A 202 25.67 26.40 43.40
CA ALA A 202 26.77 25.93 42.57
C ALA A 202 27.81 25.18 43.42
N TYR A 203 28.17 23.98 42.97
CA TYR A 203 29.11 23.08 43.60
C TYR A 203 30.23 22.71 42.64
N ASP A 204 31.47 22.82 43.10
CA ASP A 204 32.63 22.29 42.39
C ASP A 204 33.01 20.93 42.99
N PRO A 205 33.04 19.85 42.17
CA PRO A 205 33.44 18.52 42.60
C PRO A 205 34.81 18.48 43.30
N ARG A 206 35.74 19.36 42.92
CA ARG A 206 37.11 19.42 43.47
C ARG A 206 37.13 19.97 44.88
N SER A 207 36.40 21.06 45.12
CA SER A 207 36.37 21.74 46.42
C SER A 207 35.43 21.08 47.42
N ARG A 208 34.54 20.19 46.96
CA ARG A 208 33.53 19.44 47.75
C ARG A 208 32.58 20.31 48.58
N ASN A 209 32.74 21.62 48.51
CA ASN A 209 31.96 22.63 49.19
C ASN A 209 31.16 23.41 48.15
N ARG A 210 30.10 24.08 48.61
CA ARG A 210 29.38 25.05 47.78
C ARG A 210 30.31 26.20 47.43
N VAL A 211 30.30 26.61 46.17
CA VAL A 211 31.12 27.71 45.64
C VAL A 211 30.33 29.01 45.61
N GLY A 212 29.04 28.94 45.29
CA GLY A 212 28.19 30.12 45.20
C GLY A 212 26.71 29.78 45.33
N VAL A 213 25.93 30.78 45.76
CA VAL A 213 24.47 30.73 45.83
C VAL A 213 23.95 31.92 45.06
N LEU A 214 23.01 31.67 44.15
CA LEU A 214 22.32 32.67 43.37
C LEU A 214 20.84 32.67 43.77
N GLU A 215 20.33 33.83 44.16
CA GLU A 215 18.92 33.97 44.53
C GLU A 215 18.10 34.38 43.30
N CYS A 216 17.39 33.41 42.73
CA CYS A 216 16.55 33.63 41.56
C CYS A 216 15.17 34.18 41.93
N ALA A 217 14.66 33.83 43.11
CA ALA A 217 13.34 34.22 43.59
C ALA A 217 13.11 35.74 43.67
N LEU A 218 14.13 36.52 44.05
CA LEU A 218 14.04 37.98 44.14
C LEU A 218 14.04 38.63 42.75
N ASN A 219 14.81 38.03 41.84
CA ASN A 219 15.02 38.53 40.48
C ASN A 219 13.89 38.16 39.52
N SER A 220 13.03 37.20 39.91
CA SER A 220 11.87 36.78 39.13
C SER A 220 10.67 37.73 39.32
N VAL A 221 10.66 38.54 40.38
CA VAL A 221 9.61 39.52 40.65
C VAL A 221 9.85 40.80 39.84
N THR A 222 9.34 40.87 38.62
CA THR A 222 9.24 42.14 37.89
C THR A 222 7.95 42.89 38.26
N GLU A 223 7.95 44.24 38.17
CA GLU A 223 6.82 45.11 38.55
C GLU A 223 5.48 44.76 37.89
N ASN A 224 5.50 43.98 36.81
CA ASN A 224 4.34 43.59 36.01
C ASN A 224 3.83 42.16 36.27
N SER A 225 4.42 41.42 37.22
CA SER A 225 4.13 40.00 37.46
C SER A 225 3.39 39.77 38.77
N GLU A 226 2.12 39.37 38.71
CA GLU A 226 1.39 38.86 39.88
C GLU A 226 1.86 37.43 40.18
N ILE A 227 2.67 37.27 41.23
CA ILE A 227 3.22 35.97 41.60
C ILE A 227 2.22 35.22 42.48
N HIS A 228 1.60 34.17 41.93
CA HIS A 228 0.86 33.18 42.71
C HIS A 228 1.77 32.05 43.19
N GLY A 229 2.48 32.26 44.31
CA GLY A 229 3.28 31.23 44.98
C GLY A 229 4.78 31.57 45.08
N MET A 230 5.58 30.63 45.60
CA MET A 230 7.03 30.80 45.68
C MET A 230 7.68 30.37 44.34
N PRO A 231 8.53 31.20 43.71
CA PRO A 231 9.19 30.86 42.44
C PRO A 231 10.28 29.81 42.64
N SER A 232 9.89 28.53 42.68
CA SER A 232 10.82 27.40 42.77
C SER A 232 11.54 27.18 41.44
N VAL A 233 12.80 26.73 41.47
CA VAL A 233 13.55 26.43 40.23
C VAL A 233 13.13 25.05 39.73
N THR A 234 12.65 24.95 38.49
CA THR A 234 12.16 23.70 37.89
C THR A 234 13.11 23.16 36.84
N SER A 235 13.76 24.02 36.07
CA SER A 235 14.66 23.63 35.00
C SER A 235 15.95 24.46 34.99
N LEU A 236 17.04 23.80 34.63
CA LEU A 236 18.36 24.39 34.49
C LEU A 236 18.95 23.97 33.15
N CYS A 237 19.72 24.85 32.51
CA CYS A 237 20.45 24.54 31.31
C CYS A 237 21.69 25.42 31.17
N PHE A 238 22.78 24.85 30.66
CA PHE A 238 23.97 25.59 30.26
C PHE A 238 24.04 25.62 28.74
N ARG A 239 24.42 26.79 28.20
CA ARG A 239 24.87 26.88 26.81
C ARG A 239 26.38 26.69 26.74
N ASP A 240 27.07 27.59 27.42
CA ASP A 240 28.52 27.76 27.41
C ASP A 240 29.07 27.72 28.84
N ALA A 241 30.36 28.03 28.99
CA ALA A 241 31.02 28.16 30.29
C ALA A 241 30.45 29.28 31.20
N LEU A 242 29.66 30.22 30.65
CA LEU A 242 29.25 31.44 31.36
C LEU A 242 27.73 31.60 31.48
N MET A 243 26.98 31.15 30.47
CA MET A 243 25.54 31.39 30.41
C MET A 243 24.76 30.25 31.04
N LEU A 244 23.91 30.61 32.01
CA LEU A 244 22.99 29.73 32.71
C LEU A 244 21.55 30.18 32.43
N GLY A 245 20.71 29.25 31.98
CA GLY A 245 19.26 29.42 31.90
C GLY A 245 18.59 28.77 33.10
N VAL A 246 17.72 29.51 33.77
CA VAL A 246 16.95 29.06 34.95
C VAL A 246 15.47 29.23 34.63
N GLY A 247 14.71 28.14 34.66
CA GLY A 247 13.25 28.16 34.58
C GLY A 247 12.62 28.04 35.96
N THR A 248 11.60 28.85 36.23
CA THR A 248 10.86 28.84 37.50
C THR A 248 9.49 28.17 37.37
N ALA A 249 8.93 27.76 38.50
CA ALA A 249 7.57 27.22 38.57
C ALA A 249 6.48 28.27 38.28
N THR A 250 6.80 29.56 38.39
CA THR A 250 5.88 30.67 38.12
C THR A 250 5.77 31.00 36.62
N GLY A 251 6.51 30.32 35.75
CA GLY A 251 6.48 30.54 34.30
C GLY A 251 7.50 31.57 33.79
N GLN A 252 8.51 31.88 34.60
CA GLN A 252 9.54 32.85 34.25
C GLN A 252 10.84 32.13 33.92
N VAL A 253 11.54 32.63 32.90
CA VAL A 253 12.85 32.18 32.48
C VAL A 253 13.84 33.30 32.72
N LEU A 254 14.86 33.00 33.51
CA LEU A 254 15.92 33.92 33.87
C LEU A 254 17.20 33.46 33.18
N LEU A 255 17.83 34.37 32.43
CA LEU A 255 19.17 34.15 31.92
C LEU A 255 20.17 34.82 32.85
N PHE A 256 21.12 34.06 33.34
CA PHE A 256 22.22 34.53 34.16
C PHE A 256 23.55 34.35 33.42
N ASP A 257 24.44 35.31 33.65
CA ASP A 257 25.87 35.08 33.49
C ASP A 257 26.40 34.65 34.87
N ILE A 258 27.15 33.55 34.94
CA ILE A 258 27.67 32.98 36.20
C ILE A 258 28.49 34.01 37.00
N ARG A 259 29.03 35.04 36.33
CA ARG A 259 29.84 36.09 36.95
C ARG A 259 29.00 37.17 37.65
N SER A 260 27.70 37.26 37.37
CA SER A 260 26.82 38.29 37.93
C SER A 260 25.67 37.68 38.72
N ASP A 261 25.31 38.34 39.81
CA ASP A 261 24.15 38.03 40.66
C ASP A 261 22.81 38.48 40.03
N LYS A 262 22.86 39.43 39.10
CA LYS A 262 21.68 39.95 38.38
C LYS A 262 21.42 39.16 37.09
N PRO A 263 20.15 38.91 36.74
CA PRO A 263 19.82 38.30 35.46
C PRO A 263 20.13 39.27 34.33
N VAL A 264 20.65 38.72 33.22
CA VAL A 264 20.83 39.43 31.95
C VAL A 264 19.46 39.72 31.32
N LEU A 265 18.56 38.75 31.37
CA LEU A 265 17.21 38.88 30.84
C LEU A 265 16.23 38.05 31.66
N VAL A 266 15.06 38.62 31.93
CA VAL A 266 13.90 37.95 32.52
C VAL A 266 12.81 37.88 31.46
N LYS A 267 12.34 36.66 31.16
CA LYS A 267 11.27 36.43 30.19
C LYS A 267 10.11 35.69 30.84
N ASP A 268 8.92 36.24 30.74
CA ASP A 268 7.70 35.62 31.27
C ASP A 268 6.93 34.88 30.16
N HIS A 269 6.40 33.71 30.50
CA HIS A 269 5.49 32.96 29.65
C HIS A 269 4.03 33.43 29.74
N PHE A 270 3.67 34.17 30.78
CA PHE A 270 2.33 34.73 31.08
C PHE A 270 1.23 33.72 31.41
N TYR A 271 1.46 32.42 31.25
CA TYR A 271 0.48 31.40 31.61
C TYR A 271 0.47 31.03 33.10
N GLY A 272 1.48 31.46 33.87
CA GLY A 272 1.62 31.08 35.28
C GLY A 272 1.82 29.57 35.50
N LEU A 273 2.26 28.86 34.45
CA LEU A 273 2.56 27.42 34.49
C LEU A 273 4.07 27.21 34.66
N PRO A 274 4.50 26.10 35.29
CA PRO A 274 5.92 25.85 35.51
C PRO A 274 6.67 25.61 34.20
N VAL A 275 7.86 26.21 34.09
CA VAL A 275 8.77 25.99 32.96
C VAL A 275 9.40 24.61 33.10
N LYS A 276 8.94 23.64 32.29
CA LYS A 276 9.41 22.24 32.37
C LYS A 276 10.83 22.08 31.85
N ASN A 277 11.17 22.75 30.74
CA ASN A 277 12.50 22.62 30.15
C ASN A 277 12.94 23.94 29.47
N VAL A 278 14.23 24.22 29.55
CA VAL A 278 14.91 25.33 28.88
C VAL A 278 16.08 24.74 28.11
N ALA A 279 16.18 25.04 26.82
CA ALA A 279 17.25 24.55 25.97
C ALA A 279 17.81 25.72 25.16
N PHE A 280 19.14 25.79 25.07
CA PHE A 280 19.81 26.72 24.18
C PHE A 280 19.99 26.08 22.81
N HIS A 281 19.74 26.85 21.75
CA HIS A 281 20.08 26.41 20.41
C HIS A 281 21.60 26.54 20.21
N GLY A 282 22.25 25.48 19.71
CA GLY A 282 23.70 25.43 19.51
C GLY A 282 24.19 25.95 18.16
N GLY A 283 23.29 26.49 17.31
CA GLY A 283 23.64 27.07 16.01
C GLY A 283 24.07 28.53 16.09
N ASP A 284 24.27 29.13 14.91
CA ASP A 284 24.65 30.55 14.77
C ASP A 284 23.55 31.49 15.29
N ALA A 285 22.29 31.03 15.29
CA ALA A 285 21.16 31.76 15.86
C ALA A 285 21.23 31.73 17.39
N ASP A 286 21.51 32.87 18.02
CA ASP A 286 21.57 33.06 19.48
C ASP A 286 20.17 33.06 20.13
N VAL A 287 19.53 31.90 20.09
CA VAL A 287 18.12 31.70 20.42
C VAL A 287 17.95 30.71 21.58
N VAL A 288 17.00 31.01 22.45
CA VAL A 288 16.61 30.20 23.60
C VAL A 288 15.24 29.59 23.34
N LEU A 289 15.11 28.30 23.59
CA LEU A 289 13.84 27.58 23.61
C LEU A 289 13.43 27.39 25.06
N SER A 290 12.24 27.87 25.40
CA SER A 290 11.63 27.67 26.71
C SER A 290 10.28 26.99 26.56
N MET A 291 10.03 26.00 27.40
CA MET A 291 8.85 25.14 27.35
C MET A 291 8.07 25.21 28.66
N ASP A 292 6.78 25.50 28.55
CA ASP A 292 5.80 25.18 29.58
C ASP A 292 5.02 23.91 29.18
N SER A 293 4.06 23.50 30.02
CA SER A 293 3.13 22.42 29.67
C SER A 293 2.34 22.67 28.38
N LYS A 294 2.13 23.92 27.93
CA LYS A 294 1.26 24.21 26.78
C LYS A 294 1.96 24.77 25.55
N VAL A 295 3.07 25.48 25.73
CA VAL A 295 3.70 26.27 24.67
C VAL A 295 5.21 26.12 24.72
N VAL A 296 5.82 25.99 23.55
CA VAL A 296 7.26 26.20 23.37
C VAL A 296 7.45 27.59 22.76
N LYS A 297 8.12 28.48 23.50
CA LYS A 297 8.52 29.80 23.01
C LYS A 297 9.98 29.74 22.58
N ILE A 298 10.25 30.33 21.43
CA ILE A 298 11.58 30.46 20.85
C ILE A 298 11.85 31.96 20.78
N TRP A 299 12.90 32.43 21.42
CA TRP A 299 13.17 33.86 21.54
C TRP A 299 14.67 34.15 21.57
N GLU A 300 15.03 35.34 21.10
CA GLU A 300 16.42 35.74 21.00
C GLU A 300 17.00 36.10 22.37
N ARG A 301 18.18 35.58 22.67
CA ARG A 301 18.85 35.76 23.97
C ARG A 301 19.04 37.21 24.37
N LEU A 302 19.60 38.03 23.46
CA LEU A 302 20.03 39.39 23.76
C LEU A 302 18.85 40.37 23.73
N SER A 303 18.00 40.27 22.72
CA SER A 303 16.88 41.19 22.55
C SER A 303 15.64 40.80 23.38
N GLY A 304 15.50 39.53 23.77
CA GLY A 304 14.29 39.01 24.40
C GLY A 304 13.03 39.03 23.52
N LYS A 305 13.18 39.36 22.24
CA LYS A 305 12.08 39.34 21.26
C LYS A 305 11.71 37.90 20.95
N ALA A 306 10.41 37.64 20.93
CA ALA A 306 9.88 36.33 20.56
C ALA A 306 10.14 36.10 19.06
N PHE A 307 10.96 35.11 18.75
CA PHE A 307 11.21 34.68 17.39
C PHE A 307 9.98 33.92 16.89
N THR A 308 9.62 32.84 17.57
CA THR A 308 8.42 32.05 17.27
C THR A 308 7.79 31.44 18.51
N SER A 309 6.54 31.01 18.35
CA SER A 309 5.86 30.22 19.37
C SER A 309 5.18 29.02 18.73
N VAL A 310 5.38 27.84 19.32
CA VAL A 310 4.75 26.59 18.93
C VAL A 310 3.73 26.20 19.99
N THR A 311 2.46 26.19 19.60
CA THR A 311 1.32 25.85 20.47
C THR A 311 0.67 24.55 19.99
N PRO A 312 1.12 23.39 20.49
CA PRO A 312 0.42 22.13 20.25
C PRO A 312 -0.95 22.09 20.93
N ALA A 313 -1.81 21.18 20.45
CA ALA A 313 -3.13 20.95 21.04
C ALA A 313 -3.10 20.10 22.31
N VAL A 314 -1.95 19.46 22.59
CA VAL A 314 -1.75 18.51 23.69
C VAL A 314 -0.66 19.03 24.61
N ASP A 315 -0.76 18.70 25.89
CA ASP A 315 0.22 19.09 26.89
C ASP A 315 1.60 18.43 26.65
N LEU A 316 2.64 19.19 26.97
CA LEU A 316 4.04 18.89 26.72
C LEU A 316 4.76 18.51 28.00
N ASN A 317 5.69 17.55 27.90
CA ASN A 317 6.44 17.02 29.02
C ASN A 317 7.92 17.36 28.95
N ASP A 318 8.56 17.16 27.79
CA ASP A 318 10.00 17.33 27.64
C ASP A 318 10.40 17.83 26.25
N LEU A 319 11.50 18.57 26.18
CA LEU A 319 12.04 19.20 24.97
C LEU A 319 13.45 18.65 24.69
N CYS A 320 13.69 18.22 23.46
CA CYS A 320 15.02 17.85 23.00
C CYS A 320 15.37 18.55 21.69
N VAL A 321 16.40 19.41 21.72
CA VAL A 321 16.93 20.09 20.54
C VAL A 321 17.97 19.20 19.86
N VAL A 322 17.90 19.08 18.54
CA VAL A 322 18.82 18.26 17.75
C VAL A 322 20.04 19.10 17.35
N GLY A 323 21.05 19.13 18.22
CA GLY A 323 22.32 19.82 17.96
C GLY A 323 22.13 21.28 17.55
N SER A 324 22.77 21.69 16.45
CA SER A 324 22.64 23.02 15.84
C SER A 324 21.61 23.08 14.70
N SER A 325 20.76 22.06 14.54
CA SER A 325 19.75 22.03 13.47
C SER A 325 18.42 22.67 13.89
N GLY A 326 17.63 23.12 12.92
CA GLY A 326 16.27 23.65 13.16
C GLY A 326 15.24 22.62 13.62
N LEU A 327 15.65 21.38 13.91
CA LEU A 327 14.79 20.27 14.32
C LEU A 327 14.81 20.11 15.85
N PHE A 328 13.63 19.95 16.44
CA PHE A 328 13.51 19.56 17.84
C PHE A 328 12.34 18.60 18.06
N PHE A 329 12.52 17.71 19.04
CA PHE A 329 11.54 16.73 19.47
C PHE A 329 10.89 17.19 20.76
N VAL A 330 9.59 16.91 20.86
CA VAL A 330 8.79 17.24 22.03
C VAL A 330 8.02 16.01 22.49
N ALA A 331 8.29 15.61 23.72
CA ALA A 331 7.48 14.61 24.43
C ALA A 331 6.17 15.24 24.89
N ASN A 332 5.06 14.52 24.76
CA ASN A 332 3.72 15.00 25.01
C ASN A 332 2.80 13.90 25.55
N GLU A 333 1.58 14.30 25.94
CA GLU A 333 0.52 13.40 26.40
C GLU A 333 -0.26 12.68 25.27
N ASP A 334 0.32 12.57 24.08
CA ASP A 334 -0.25 11.80 22.96
C ASP A 334 0.67 10.63 22.60
N LYS A 335 0.15 9.72 21.78
CA LYS A 335 0.89 8.57 21.27
C LYS A 335 2.06 9.01 20.41
N LYS A 336 1.86 10.01 19.55
CA LYS A 336 2.92 10.48 18.65
C LYS A 336 3.78 11.53 19.34
N ILE A 337 5.08 11.27 19.38
CA ILE A 337 6.07 12.27 19.78
C ILE A 337 6.09 13.36 18.71
N LEU A 338 6.06 14.63 19.11
CA LEU A 338 6.01 15.73 18.17
C LEU A 338 7.42 16.05 17.66
N ALA A 339 7.54 16.22 16.35
CA ALA A 339 8.77 16.64 15.69
C ALA A 339 8.48 17.93 14.93
N TYR A 340 9.16 19.00 15.32
CA TYR A 340 9.01 20.32 14.72
C TYR A 340 10.29 20.71 14.01
N TYR A 341 10.13 21.20 12.78
CA TYR A 341 11.23 21.73 11.98
C TYR A 341 10.99 23.21 11.66
N VAL A 342 12.01 24.03 11.93
CA VAL A 342 12.01 25.48 11.68
C VAL A 342 13.23 25.82 10.82
N PRO A 343 13.08 25.96 9.49
CA PRO A 343 14.21 26.20 8.59
C PRO A 343 14.97 27.49 8.89
N SER A 344 14.29 28.51 9.43
CA SER A 344 14.92 29.79 9.78
C SER A 344 15.80 29.73 11.03
N LEU A 345 15.68 28.68 11.85
CA LEU A 345 16.54 28.49 13.03
C LEU A 345 17.88 27.85 12.63
N GLY A 346 17.86 26.99 11.62
CA GLY A 346 19.03 26.33 11.07
C GLY A 346 18.66 25.22 10.10
N PRO A 347 19.61 24.75 9.27
CA PRO A 347 19.37 23.71 8.28
C PRO A 347 18.99 22.37 8.93
N ALA A 348 18.42 21.47 8.13
CA ALA A 348 18.13 20.13 8.59
C ALA A 348 19.43 19.36 8.89
N PRO A 349 19.41 18.43 9.87
CA PRO A 349 20.59 17.64 10.19
C PRO A 349 20.96 16.71 9.02
N LYS A 350 22.23 16.29 8.94
CA LYS A 350 22.79 15.53 7.79
C LYS A 350 21.99 14.30 7.37
N TRP A 351 21.38 13.60 8.32
CA TRP A 351 20.57 12.40 8.10
C TRP A 351 19.17 12.71 7.53
N CYS A 352 18.75 13.97 7.55
CA CYS A 352 17.47 14.47 7.06
C CYS A 352 17.60 15.68 6.15
N SER A 353 18.64 15.72 5.31
CA SER A 353 18.81 16.79 4.30
C SER A 353 17.64 16.89 3.33
N PHE A 354 16.88 15.80 3.12
CA PHE A 354 15.70 15.82 2.27
C PHE A 354 14.59 16.74 2.80
N LEU A 355 14.57 17.05 4.10
CA LEU A 355 13.58 17.96 4.67
C LEU A 355 13.73 19.37 4.11
N ASP A 356 14.96 19.82 3.87
CA ASP A 356 15.23 21.16 3.30
C ASP A 356 14.66 21.25 1.90
N ASN A 357 15.01 20.29 1.04
CA ASN A 357 14.47 20.21 -0.33
C ASN A 357 12.94 20.15 -0.32
N LEU A 358 12.34 19.33 0.57
CA LEU A 358 10.90 19.20 0.65
C LEU A 358 10.24 20.50 1.12
N THR A 359 10.85 21.21 2.07
CA THR A 359 10.34 22.51 2.50
C THR A 359 10.47 23.54 1.40
N GLU A 360 11.59 23.58 0.67
CA GLU A 360 11.80 24.46 -0.48
C GLU A 360 10.76 24.19 -1.58
N GLU A 361 10.53 22.91 -1.93
CA GLU A 361 9.47 22.52 -2.86
C GLU A 361 8.08 22.94 -2.36
N LEU A 362 7.81 22.83 -1.05
CA LEU A 362 6.53 23.26 -0.47
C LEU A 362 6.37 24.79 -0.54
N GLU A 363 7.46 25.53 -0.41
CA GLU A 363 7.46 26.99 -0.53
C GLU A 363 7.29 27.46 -1.98
N GLU A 364 7.86 26.74 -2.94
CA GLU A 364 7.67 26.98 -4.37
C GLU A 364 6.23 26.66 -4.80
N THR A 365 5.69 25.52 -4.34
CA THR A 365 4.33 25.08 -4.71
C THR A 365 3.21 25.91 -4.08
N GLN A 366 3.46 26.61 -2.97
CA GLN A 366 2.50 27.57 -2.40
C GLN A 366 2.26 28.80 -3.28
N GLN A 367 3.05 29.01 -4.34
CA GLN A 367 2.60 29.81 -5.47
C GLN A 367 1.54 29.00 -6.22
N ASP A 368 0.32 28.96 -5.66
CA ASP A 368 -0.81 28.24 -6.24
C ASP A 368 -0.88 28.53 -7.75
N ALA A 369 -0.58 27.51 -8.56
CA ALA A 369 -0.87 27.55 -9.98
C ALA A 369 -2.40 27.53 -10.12
N VAL A 370 -3.01 28.73 -10.08
CA VAL A 370 -4.47 28.99 -10.16
C VAL A 370 -5.16 28.31 -11.36
N TYR A 371 -4.39 27.66 -12.25
CA TYR A 371 -4.84 27.06 -13.50
C TYR A 371 -4.61 25.53 -13.61
N ASP A 372 -4.19 24.82 -12.56
CA ASP A 372 -3.93 23.37 -12.66
C ASP A 372 -5.18 22.55 -13.02
N ASP A 373 -6.37 22.98 -12.58
CA ASP A 373 -7.64 22.34 -12.91
C ASP A 373 -8.27 22.83 -14.22
N TYR A 374 -7.59 23.71 -14.96
CA TYR A 374 -8.10 24.29 -16.21
C TYR A 374 -7.32 23.80 -17.43
N LYS A 375 -8.06 23.30 -18.42
CA LYS A 375 -7.50 23.00 -19.73
C LYS A 375 -7.62 24.21 -20.64
N PHE A 376 -6.50 24.60 -21.26
CA PHE A 376 -6.53 25.54 -22.37
C PHE A 376 -7.17 24.88 -23.59
N VAL A 377 -8.22 25.50 -24.12
CA VAL A 377 -8.98 25.05 -25.28
C VAL A 377 -8.98 26.18 -26.32
N THR A 378 -8.56 25.87 -27.54
CA THR A 378 -8.63 26.84 -28.65
C THR A 378 -10.08 27.07 -29.07
N ARG A 379 -10.37 28.20 -29.72
CA ARG A 379 -11.74 28.49 -30.21
C ARG A 379 -12.30 27.38 -31.10
N ARG A 380 -11.45 26.76 -31.93
CA ARG A 380 -11.83 25.64 -32.80
C ARG A 380 -12.23 24.40 -32.01
N GLU A 381 -11.44 24.02 -31.00
CA GLU A 381 -11.75 22.87 -30.14
C GLU A 381 -13.01 23.11 -29.30
N LEU A 382 -13.27 24.35 -28.88
CA LEU A 382 -14.48 24.70 -28.14
C LEU A 382 -15.74 24.58 -29.03
N GLU A 383 -15.63 24.95 -30.30
CA GLU A 383 -16.68 24.79 -31.30
C GLU A 383 -16.91 23.31 -31.64
N GLU A 384 -15.85 22.50 -31.78
CA GLU A 384 -15.93 21.05 -31.97
C GLU A 384 -16.60 20.33 -30.79
N LEU A 385 -16.38 20.82 -29.56
CA LEU A 385 -17.02 20.30 -28.36
C LEU A 385 -18.48 20.78 -28.17
N GLY A 386 -18.98 21.64 -29.06
CA GLY A 386 -20.33 22.20 -28.98
C GLY A 386 -20.52 23.24 -27.86
N LEU A 387 -19.43 23.75 -27.28
CA LEU A 387 -19.42 24.67 -26.14
C LEU A 387 -19.26 26.14 -26.53
N GLY A 388 -19.39 26.49 -27.82
CA GLY A 388 -19.26 27.88 -28.30
C GLY A 388 -20.28 28.86 -27.69
N HIS A 389 -21.42 28.38 -27.20
CA HIS A 389 -22.44 29.18 -26.53
C HIS A 389 -22.00 29.69 -25.14
N LEU A 390 -20.94 29.12 -24.55
CA LEU A 390 -20.40 29.54 -23.26
C LEU A 390 -19.44 30.73 -23.37
N ILE A 391 -19.10 31.16 -24.59
CA ILE A 391 -18.21 32.32 -24.82
C ILE A 391 -18.86 33.57 -24.21
N GLY A 392 -18.18 34.21 -23.25
CA GLY A 392 -18.68 35.37 -22.52
C GLY A 392 -19.34 35.05 -21.16
N THR A 393 -19.49 33.77 -20.81
CA THR A 393 -19.91 33.35 -19.46
C THR A 393 -18.71 33.13 -18.54
N ASN A 394 -18.91 33.24 -17.22
CA ASN A 394 -17.85 33.02 -16.22
C ASN A 394 -17.25 31.60 -16.20
N LEU A 395 -17.83 30.66 -16.96
CA LEU A 395 -17.35 29.26 -17.06
C LEU A 395 -16.15 29.12 -18.01
N LEU A 396 -15.92 30.09 -18.89
CA LEU A 396 -14.78 30.15 -19.80
C LEU A 396 -13.96 31.40 -19.51
N ARG A 397 -12.70 31.23 -19.14
CA ARG A 397 -11.80 32.36 -18.93
C ARG A 397 -10.99 32.61 -20.20
N ALA A 398 -11.22 33.74 -20.85
CA ALA A 398 -10.47 34.12 -22.05
C ALA A 398 -8.99 34.33 -21.72
N TYR A 399 -8.10 33.75 -22.51
CA TYR A 399 -6.66 33.95 -22.38
C TYR A 399 -5.98 33.92 -23.75
N MET A 400 -5.33 35.02 -24.11
CA MET A 400 -4.61 35.25 -25.38
C MET A 400 -5.43 34.94 -26.64
N HIS A 401 -5.50 33.67 -27.06
CA HIS A 401 -6.14 33.19 -28.30
C HIS A 401 -7.04 31.96 -28.08
N GLY A 402 -7.39 31.67 -26.82
CA GLY A 402 -8.27 30.57 -26.45
C GLY A 402 -8.99 30.84 -25.13
N TYR A 403 -9.49 29.76 -24.55
CA TYR A 403 -10.22 29.81 -23.29
C TYR A 403 -9.74 28.72 -22.35
N PHE A 404 -9.61 29.05 -21.07
CA PHE A 404 -9.46 28.08 -20.01
C PHE A 404 -10.84 27.55 -19.61
N LEU A 405 -10.99 26.23 -19.66
CA LEU A 405 -12.20 25.49 -19.29
C LEU A 405 -11.83 24.47 -18.21
N ASP A 406 -12.64 24.34 -17.16
CA ASP A 406 -12.44 23.33 -16.10
C ASP A 406 -12.34 21.91 -16.73
N ILE A 407 -11.29 21.17 -16.36
CA ILE A 407 -10.99 19.81 -16.84
C ILE A 407 -12.20 18.88 -16.68
N ARG A 408 -13.00 19.04 -15.64
CA ARG A 408 -14.21 18.22 -15.41
C ARG A 408 -15.26 18.47 -16.48
N LEU A 409 -15.45 19.74 -16.86
CA LEU A 409 -16.39 20.12 -17.92
C LEU A 409 -15.85 19.66 -19.28
N PHE A 410 -14.54 19.76 -19.49
CA PHE A 410 -13.87 19.31 -20.71
C PHE A 410 -14.10 17.81 -20.95
N HIS A 411 -13.89 16.98 -19.93
CA HIS A 411 -14.07 15.53 -20.04
C HIS A 411 -15.53 15.13 -20.26
N LYS A 412 -16.47 15.79 -19.59
CA LYS A 412 -17.90 15.57 -19.81
C LYS A 412 -18.29 15.89 -21.25
N ALA A 413 -17.91 17.07 -21.76
CA ALA A 413 -18.19 17.47 -23.13
C ALA A 413 -17.55 16.51 -24.15
N LYS A 414 -16.27 16.15 -23.95
CA LYS A 414 -15.56 15.22 -24.84
C LYS A 414 -16.20 13.82 -24.86
N SER A 415 -16.67 13.33 -23.71
CA SER A 415 -17.35 12.02 -23.63
C SER A 415 -18.70 11.99 -24.35
N LEU A 416 -19.42 13.13 -24.35
CA LEU A 416 -20.71 13.26 -25.03
C LEU A 416 -20.54 13.40 -26.54
N VAL A 417 -19.53 14.14 -26.98
CA VAL A 417 -19.28 14.40 -28.41
C VAL A 417 -18.64 13.20 -29.11
N GLN A 418 -17.79 12.42 -28.42
CA GLN A 418 -17.07 11.29 -29.02
C GLN A 418 -17.29 9.96 -28.27
N PRO A 419 -18.50 9.37 -28.29
CA PRO A 419 -18.78 8.10 -27.61
C PRO A 419 -18.06 6.88 -28.23
N PHE A 420 -17.68 6.93 -29.51
CA PHE A 420 -17.06 5.80 -30.22
C PHE A 420 -15.53 5.89 -30.41
N ALA A 421 -14.87 6.93 -29.86
CA ALA A 421 -13.45 7.17 -30.09
C ALA A 421 -12.55 5.98 -29.69
N TYR A 422 -12.93 5.25 -28.64
CA TYR A 422 -12.19 4.06 -28.20
C TYR A 422 -12.32 2.88 -29.16
N GLU A 423 -13.52 2.66 -29.72
CA GLU A 423 -13.76 1.59 -30.69
C GLU A 423 -13.05 1.87 -32.02
N ASP A 424 -13.06 3.12 -32.48
CA ASP A 424 -12.41 3.53 -33.71
C ASP A 424 -10.88 3.52 -33.58
N TYR A 425 -10.34 3.93 -32.43
CA TYR A 425 -8.92 3.78 -32.11
C TYR A 425 -8.50 2.31 -32.13
N ARG A 426 -9.30 1.43 -31.51
CA ARG A 426 -9.04 -0.01 -31.51
C ARG A 426 -9.07 -0.61 -32.92
N ARG A 427 -10.06 -0.24 -33.76
CA ARG A 427 -10.16 -0.70 -35.15
C ARG A 427 -8.99 -0.24 -36.01
N ARG A 428 -8.51 0.99 -35.81
CA ARG A 428 -7.32 1.53 -36.51
C ARG A 428 -6.07 0.76 -36.13
N LYS A 429 -5.84 0.54 -34.83
CA LYS A 429 -4.67 -0.20 -34.35
C LYS A 429 -4.67 -1.65 -34.85
N ILE A 430 -5.84 -2.30 -34.86
CA ILE A 430 -6.00 -3.64 -35.44
C ILE A 430 -5.66 -3.65 -36.93
N ARG A 431 -6.15 -2.66 -37.70
CA ARG A 431 -5.85 -2.54 -39.12
C ARG A 431 -4.36 -2.34 -39.39
N GLU A 432 -3.71 -1.45 -38.64
CA GLU A 432 -2.26 -1.23 -38.72
C GLU A 432 -1.46 -2.51 -38.42
N THR A 433 -1.87 -3.29 -37.42
CA THR A 433 -1.22 -4.59 -37.15
C THR A 433 -1.47 -5.62 -38.26
N ILE A 434 -2.64 -5.61 -38.90
CA ILE A 434 -2.96 -6.51 -40.03
C ILE A 434 -2.15 -6.11 -41.27
N ASP A 435 -1.98 -4.82 -41.52
CA ASP A 435 -1.24 -4.35 -42.68
C ASP A 435 0.28 -4.53 -42.48
N ALA A 436 0.80 -4.32 -41.27
CA ALA A 436 2.20 -4.63 -40.93
C ALA A 436 2.51 -6.13 -41.07
N THR A 437 1.58 -7.00 -40.70
CA THR A 437 1.75 -8.45 -40.89
C THR A 437 1.66 -8.88 -42.35
N ARG A 438 0.97 -8.12 -43.22
CA ARG A 438 0.89 -8.38 -44.67
C ARG A 438 2.15 -7.96 -45.43
N VAL A 439 2.86 -6.91 -45.01
CA VAL A 439 4.09 -6.42 -45.69
C VAL A 439 5.24 -7.43 -45.59
N ASN A 440 5.26 -8.27 -44.53
CA ASN A 440 6.28 -9.31 -44.36
C ASN A 440 6.04 -10.57 -45.22
N ARG A 441 4.96 -10.62 -46.02
CA ARG A 441 4.66 -11.75 -46.92
C ARG A 441 5.31 -11.50 -48.29
N VAL A 442 6.58 -11.88 -48.43
CA VAL A 442 7.29 -11.92 -49.70
C VAL A 442 6.59 -12.91 -50.64
N THR A 443 6.14 -12.45 -51.80
CA THR A 443 5.67 -13.31 -52.89
C THR A 443 6.88 -14.03 -53.50
N SER A 444 7.15 -15.25 -53.06
CA SER A 444 8.16 -16.15 -53.64
C SER A 444 7.70 -16.64 -55.02
N GLY A 445 8.21 -16.02 -56.08
CA GLY A 445 7.89 -16.34 -57.48
C GLY A 445 8.57 -17.61 -58.02
N VAL A 446 8.37 -18.77 -57.40
CA VAL A 446 8.88 -20.06 -57.93
C VAL A 446 7.79 -20.73 -58.78
N LYS A 447 8.11 -21.06 -60.05
CA LYS A 447 7.18 -21.72 -60.98
C LYS A 447 6.82 -23.13 -60.48
N LEU A 448 5.52 -23.38 -60.27
CA LEU A 448 5.00 -24.69 -59.89
C LEU A 448 5.19 -25.71 -61.05
N PRO A 449 5.52 -26.98 -60.76
CA PRO A 449 5.61 -28.05 -61.77
C PRO A 449 4.28 -28.33 -62.48
N ALA A 450 4.36 -28.93 -63.69
CA ALA A 450 3.20 -29.22 -64.54
C ALA A 450 2.40 -30.44 -64.05
N VAL A 451 3.06 -31.48 -63.54
CA VAL A 451 2.41 -32.69 -62.98
C VAL A 451 2.34 -32.57 -61.46
N ASN A 452 1.20 -32.98 -60.86
CA ASN A 452 0.97 -32.92 -59.41
C ASN A 452 1.08 -31.51 -58.80
N ARG A 453 0.55 -30.50 -59.49
CA ARG A 453 0.58 -29.08 -59.11
C ARG A 453 0.01 -28.81 -57.71
N GLU A 454 -1.05 -29.52 -57.32
CA GLU A 454 -1.68 -29.38 -56.00
C GLU A 454 -0.83 -29.96 -54.87
N LEU A 455 -0.12 -31.06 -55.14
CA LEU A 455 0.78 -31.69 -54.18
C LEU A 455 2.04 -30.84 -53.99
N ALA A 456 2.59 -30.27 -55.07
CA ALA A 456 3.70 -29.32 -55.01
C ALA A 456 3.34 -28.05 -54.23
N ARG A 457 2.12 -27.51 -54.41
CA ARG A 457 1.62 -26.35 -53.64
C ARG A 457 1.48 -26.67 -52.15
N LYS A 458 0.92 -27.84 -51.80
CA LYS A 458 0.79 -28.28 -50.41
C LYS A 458 2.14 -28.53 -49.74
N LEU A 459 3.13 -29.06 -50.48
CA LEU A 459 4.49 -29.26 -49.97
C LEU A 459 5.23 -27.93 -49.79
N GLN A 460 4.98 -26.92 -50.65
CA GLN A 460 5.49 -25.56 -50.45
C GLN A 460 4.86 -24.88 -49.24
N GLU A 461 3.53 -24.92 -49.10
CA GLU A 461 2.82 -24.39 -47.93
C GLU A 461 3.35 -25.06 -46.63
N ALA A 462 3.54 -26.38 -46.64
CA ALA A 462 4.09 -27.11 -45.49
C ALA A 462 5.59 -26.85 -45.22
N ALA A 463 6.37 -26.54 -46.25
CA ALA A 463 7.77 -26.15 -46.12
C ALA A 463 7.93 -24.74 -45.55
N GLU A 464 7.01 -23.83 -45.87
CA GLU A 464 6.98 -22.46 -45.35
C GLU A 464 6.50 -22.42 -43.89
N ASP A 465 5.46 -23.18 -43.52
CA ASP A 465 4.97 -23.31 -42.14
C ASP A 465 6.00 -23.97 -41.19
N GLY A 466 7.01 -24.68 -41.75
CA GLY A 466 8.05 -25.40 -41.02
C GLY A 466 9.28 -24.58 -40.61
N LYS A 467 9.34 -23.27 -40.93
CA LYS A 467 10.45 -22.38 -40.50
C LYS A 467 10.02 -21.41 -39.39
N PRO A 468 9.90 -21.86 -38.13
CA PRO A 468 10.14 -21.01 -36.97
C PRO A 468 11.63 -21.08 -36.59
N ASP A 469 12.14 -19.96 -36.08
CA ASP A 469 13.54 -19.64 -35.87
C ASP A 469 14.43 -20.72 -35.22
N GLY A 470 15.61 -20.93 -35.81
CA GLY A 470 16.87 -20.96 -35.06
C GLY A 470 17.30 -22.22 -34.27
N LYS A 471 16.70 -23.41 -34.44
CA LYS A 471 17.29 -24.67 -33.91
C LYS A 471 17.23 -25.84 -34.89
N PRO A 472 18.34 -26.55 -35.16
CA PRO A 472 18.34 -27.70 -36.04
C PRO A 472 17.69 -28.88 -35.32
N LYS A 473 16.58 -29.39 -35.84
CA LYS A 473 16.09 -30.72 -35.47
C LYS A 473 16.47 -31.71 -36.56
N SER A 474 17.21 -32.72 -36.15
CA SER A 474 17.58 -33.90 -36.91
C SER A 474 16.32 -34.68 -37.34
N ASN A 475 15.81 -34.41 -38.54
CA ASN A 475 15.16 -35.37 -39.45
C ASN A 475 14.74 -34.64 -40.74
N PRO A 476 15.43 -34.83 -41.89
CA PRO A 476 15.21 -34.07 -43.12
C PRO A 476 14.03 -34.59 -43.98
N ALA A 477 12.96 -35.09 -43.35
CA ALA A 477 11.85 -35.76 -44.03
C ALA A 477 10.51 -35.03 -43.91
N SER A 478 10.49 -33.69 -44.02
CA SER A 478 9.23 -32.94 -44.09
C SER A 478 9.29 -31.79 -45.09
N GLY A 479 8.58 -31.95 -46.21
CA GLY A 479 8.16 -30.87 -47.10
C GLY A 479 9.20 -30.44 -48.13
N SER A 480 10.19 -29.66 -47.71
CA SER A 480 11.10 -28.96 -48.64
C SER A 480 12.06 -29.90 -49.37
N GLY A 481 12.61 -30.89 -48.65
CA GLY A 481 13.54 -31.85 -49.24
C GLY A 481 12.94 -32.67 -50.37
N LEU A 482 11.63 -32.95 -50.35
CA LEU A 482 10.98 -33.77 -51.39
C LEU A 482 10.82 -33.05 -52.74
N LEU A 483 10.74 -31.71 -52.74
CA LEU A 483 10.62 -30.92 -53.96
C LEU A 483 11.99 -30.67 -54.61
N GLU A 484 13.07 -30.67 -53.82
CA GLU A 484 14.45 -30.43 -54.27
C GLU A 484 15.28 -31.73 -54.45
N ASP A 485 14.84 -32.88 -53.90
CA ASP A 485 15.55 -34.16 -53.98
C ASP A 485 15.45 -34.79 -55.39
N ALA A 486 16.61 -34.97 -56.02
CA ALA A 486 16.75 -35.53 -57.36
C ALA A 486 16.11 -36.92 -57.54
N ARG A 487 15.95 -37.70 -56.46
CA ARG A 487 15.31 -39.03 -56.51
C ARG A 487 13.79 -38.97 -56.73
N PHE A 488 13.15 -37.87 -56.36
CA PHE A 488 11.69 -37.70 -56.44
C PHE A 488 11.23 -36.75 -57.55
N LYS A 489 12.19 -36.22 -58.32
CA LYS A 489 11.94 -35.37 -59.49
C LYS A 489 11.01 -36.03 -60.53
N ALA A 490 11.10 -37.36 -60.68
CA ALA A 490 10.24 -38.13 -61.57
C ALA A 490 8.73 -38.04 -61.23
N ILE A 491 8.37 -37.81 -59.96
CA ILE A 491 6.97 -37.70 -59.49
C ILE A 491 6.31 -36.38 -59.97
N PHE A 492 7.11 -35.37 -60.28
CA PHE A 492 6.65 -34.04 -60.70
C PHE A 492 6.83 -33.77 -62.20
N GLU A 493 7.44 -34.70 -62.94
CA GLU A 493 7.69 -34.60 -64.38
C GLU A 493 6.97 -35.68 -65.21
N ASN A 494 6.77 -36.89 -64.68
CA ASN A 494 6.18 -38.00 -65.44
C ASN A 494 4.64 -38.06 -65.25
N PRO A 495 3.83 -38.08 -66.33
CA PRO A 495 2.37 -38.08 -66.24
C PRO A 495 1.78 -39.35 -65.61
N ASP A 496 2.49 -40.49 -65.67
CA ASP A 496 2.06 -41.75 -65.05
C ASP A 496 1.96 -41.67 -63.51
N PHE A 497 2.59 -40.66 -62.88
CA PHE A 497 2.50 -40.39 -61.45
C PHE A 497 1.45 -39.33 -61.09
N GLU A 498 0.64 -38.87 -62.05
CA GLU A 498 -0.43 -37.90 -61.79
C GLU A 498 -1.48 -38.50 -60.83
N VAL A 499 -1.72 -37.81 -59.72
CA VAL A 499 -2.66 -38.29 -58.69
C VAL A 499 -4.08 -38.07 -59.19
N ASP A 500 -4.71 -39.14 -59.67
CA ASP A 500 -6.10 -39.10 -60.09
C ASP A 500 -7.06 -39.10 -58.89
N PRO A 501 -7.79 -37.98 -58.64
CA PRO A 501 -8.73 -37.89 -57.53
C PRO A 501 -9.97 -38.78 -57.71
N ALA A 502 -10.19 -39.30 -58.92
CA ALA A 502 -11.28 -40.20 -59.27
C ALA A 502 -10.97 -41.68 -59.00
N SER A 503 -9.69 -42.04 -58.79
CA SER A 503 -9.26 -43.41 -58.55
C SER A 503 -9.82 -43.96 -57.24
N ASP A 504 -10.20 -45.23 -57.24
CA ASP A 504 -10.82 -45.87 -56.07
C ASP A 504 -9.82 -45.98 -54.90
N GLU A 505 -8.54 -46.15 -55.19
CA GLU A 505 -7.45 -46.20 -54.21
C GLU A 505 -7.28 -44.87 -53.48
N TYR A 506 -7.30 -43.73 -54.20
CA TYR A 506 -7.19 -42.40 -53.60
C TYR A 506 -8.38 -42.06 -52.70
N ARG A 507 -9.60 -42.42 -53.13
CA ARG A 507 -10.84 -42.19 -52.35
C ARG A 507 -10.89 -42.99 -51.06
N LEU A 508 -10.28 -44.18 -51.03
CA LEU A 508 -10.19 -45.01 -49.84
C LEU A 508 -9.20 -44.44 -48.80
N LEU A 509 -8.14 -43.78 -49.27
CA LEU A 509 -7.07 -43.22 -48.44
C LEU A 509 -7.38 -41.79 -47.91
N GLN A 510 -8.18 -41.01 -48.64
CA GLN A 510 -8.53 -39.62 -48.29
C GLN A 510 -9.09 -39.41 -46.86
N PRO A 511 -9.94 -40.30 -46.30
CA PRO A 511 -10.44 -40.14 -44.92
C PRO A 511 -9.35 -40.25 -43.85
N VAL A 512 -8.29 -41.01 -44.12
CA VAL A 512 -7.15 -41.18 -43.21
C VAL A 512 -6.24 -39.96 -43.27
N VAL A 513 -5.93 -39.48 -44.48
CA VAL A 513 -5.08 -38.30 -44.71
C VAL A 513 -5.71 -37.02 -44.13
N THR A 514 -7.00 -36.80 -44.35
CA THR A 514 -7.71 -35.63 -43.82
C THR A 514 -7.83 -35.61 -42.29
N SER A 515 -7.87 -36.79 -41.64
CA SER A 515 -7.84 -36.91 -40.18
C SER A 515 -6.47 -36.50 -39.61
N LEU A 516 -5.38 -36.94 -40.25
CA LEU A 516 -4.01 -36.55 -39.90
C LEU A 516 -3.79 -35.04 -40.06
N GLU A 517 -4.29 -34.44 -41.13
CA GLU A 517 -4.24 -32.98 -41.37
C GLU A 517 -5.03 -32.19 -40.31
N LYS A 518 -6.20 -32.67 -39.87
CA LYS A 518 -6.96 -32.02 -38.79
C LYS A 518 -6.24 -32.09 -37.45
N ARG A 519 -5.60 -33.23 -37.14
CA ARG A 519 -4.83 -33.40 -35.90
C ARG A 519 -3.62 -32.48 -35.85
N THR A 520 -2.91 -32.29 -36.97
CA THR A 520 -1.75 -31.40 -37.06
C THR A 520 -2.17 -29.92 -36.96
N LYS A 521 -3.24 -29.50 -37.65
CA LYS A 521 -3.80 -28.13 -37.52
C LYS A 521 -4.26 -27.80 -36.10
N LYS A 522 -5.00 -28.71 -35.44
CA LYS A 522 -5.46 -28.50 -34.05
C LYS A 522 -4.30 -28.38 -33.05
N LYS A 523 -3.16 -29.03 -33.33
CA LYS A 523 -1.95 -28.94 -32.52
C LYS A 523 -1.22 -27.60 -32.73
N ALA A 524 -1.19 -27.09 -33.97
CA ALA A 524 -0.64 -25.78 -34.29
C ALA A 524 -1.48 -24.63 -33.70
N GLU A 525 -2.81 -24.70 -33.80
CA GLU A 525 -3.73 -23.71 -33.21
C GLU A 525 -3.60 -23.63 -31.68
N LYS A 526 -3.42 -24.77 -30.99
CA LYS A 526 -3.14 -24.78 -29.54
C LYS A 526 -1.83 -24.09 -29.18
N MET A 527 -0.77 -24.24 -29.98
CA MET A 527 0.50 -23.51 -29.75
C MET A 527 0.36 -22.00 -30.02
N ALA A 528 -0.35 -21.61 -31.07
CA ALA A 528 -0.60 -20.20 -31.38
C ALA A 528 -1.47 -19.52 -30.31
N ALA A 529 -2.47 -20.21 -29.78
CA ALA A 529 -3.31 -19.71 -28.67
C ALA A 529 -2.52 -19.53 -27.37
N SER A 530 -1.54 -20.39 -27.08
CA SER A 530 -0.65 -20.20 -25.92
C SER A 530 0.33 -19.02 -26.09
N ALA A 531 0.74 -18.70 -27.32
CA ALA A 531 1.61 -17.55 -27.59
C ALA A 531 0.85 -16.22 -27.54
N ALA A 532 -0.40 -16.18 -28.04
CA ALA A 532 -1.24 -14.98 -28.03
C ALA A 532 -1.75 -14.59 -26.63
N ALA A 533 -1.76 -15.53 -25.67
CA ALA A 533 -2.15 -15.25 -24.28
C ALA A 533 -1.10 -14.44 -23.49
N ILE A 534 0.15 -14.39 -23.95
CA ILE A 534 1.27 -13.71 -23.26
C ILE A 534 1.32 -12.21 -23.61
N ASP A 535 0.78 -11.81 -24.77
CA ASP A 535 0.90 -10.44 -25.31
C ASP A 535 -0.30 -9.52 -24.95
N MET A 536 -1.34 -10.07 -24.31
CA MET A 536 -2.59 -9.35 -23.99
C MET A 536 -2.64 -8.73 -22.58
N ASP A 537 -1.61 -8.93 -21.75
CA ASP A 537 -1.59 -8.47 -20.34
C ASP A 537 -1.05 -7.04 -20.14
N LEU A 538 -0.67 -6.32 -21.20
CA LEU A 538 0.01 -5.00 -21.07
C LEU A 538 -0.92 -3.77 -21.21
N PHE A 539 -2.20 -3.91 -21.58
CA PHE A 539 -3.07 -2.74 -21.83
C PHE A 539 -4.54 -2.88 -21.40
N THR A 540 -4.90 -3.82 -20.53
CA THR A 540 -6.26 -3.90 -19.95
C THR A 540 -6.36 -3.10 -18.65
N PRO A 541 -7.26 -2.09 -18.55
CA PRO A 541 -7.69 -1.57 -17.27
C PRO A 541 -8.43 -2.70 -16.55
N VAL A 542 -7.88 -3.15 -15.43
CA VAL A 542 -8.47 -4.19 -14.58
C VAL A 542 -9.69 -3.60 -13.87
N ASP A 543 -10.87 -3.82 -14.44
CA ASP A 543 -12.12 -3.82 -13.70
C ASP A 543 -12.45 -5.30 -13.41
N ASP A 544 -12.01 -5.80 -12.25
CA ASP A 544 -12.22 -7.20 -11.87
C ASP A 544 -13.01 -7.33 -10.58
N GLY A 545 -14.31 -7.56 -10.76
CA GLY A 545 -15.08 -8.47 -9.94
C GLY A 545 -15.33 -9.76 -10.75
N VAL A 546 -14.94 -10.89 -10.17
CA VAL A 546 -15.18 -12.30 -10.57
C VAL A 546 -13.94 -13.02 -11.13
N ALA A 547 -13.21 -13.64 -10.20
CA ALA A 547 -12.21 -14.67 -10.47
C ALA A 547 -12.79 -15.79 -11.37
N ARG A 548 -12.21 -15.97 -12.55
CA ARG A 548 -12.35 -17.18 -13.35
C ARG A 548 -11.05 -17.98 -13.30
N GLY A 549 -10.96 -18.89 -12.35
CA GLY A 549 -10.08 -20.05 -12.47
C GLY A 549 -10.71 -21.02 -13.46
N ALA A 550 -10.18 -21.09 -14.68
CA ALA A 550 -10.53 -22.12 -15.64
C ALA A 550 -9.51 -23.27 -15.55
N SER A 551 -10.00 -24.45 -15.19
CA SER A 551 -9.27 -25.70 -15.07
C SER A 551 -8.84 -26.23 -16.44
N SER A 552 -7.61 -26.76 -16.53
CA SER A 552 -7.27 -27.76 -17.52
C SER A 552 -7.62 -29.15 -16.98
N ASP A 553 -7.83 -30.07 -17.92
CA ASP A 553 -7.92 -31.53 -17.76
C ASP A 553 -9.34 -32.09 -17.69
N ASP A 554 -9.90 -32.38 -18.87
CA ASP A 554 -10.41 -33.72 -19.16
C ASP A 554 -10.43 -33.96 -20.68
N ASP A 555 -9.53 -34.81 -21.16
CA ASP A 555 -9.38 -35.21 -22.56
C ASP A 555 -10.31 -36.41 -22.80
N SER A 556 -11.51 -36.16 -23.31
CA SER A 556 -12.47 -37.22 -23.65
C SER A 556 -12.08 -37.83 -25.01
N SER A 557 -11.28 -38.89 -24.93
CA SER A 557 -10.90 -39.82 -25.99
C SER A 557 -12.09 -40.67 -26.45
N ASP A 558 -12.95 -40.16 -27.34
CA ASP A 558 -14.03 -40.95 -27.97
C ASP A 558 -14.25 -40.68 -29.48
N ASP A 559 -13.21 -40.27 -30.22
CA ASP A 559 -13.31 -39.97 -31.65
C ASP A 559 -12.59 -40.98 -32.59
N ASP A 560 -12.00 -42.05 -32.06
CA ASP A 560 -11.24 -43.04 -32.84
C ASP A 560 -12.09 -43.96 -33.74
N ARG A 561 -13.41 -43.79 -33.77
CA ARG A 561 -14.35 -44.63 -34.55
C ARG A 561 -15.00 -43.93 -35.75
N THR A 562 -14.62 -42.69 -36.06
CA THR A 562 -15.24 -41.92 -37.16
C THR A 562 -14.70 -42.31 -38.53
N TRP A 563 -13.40 -42.56 -38.68
CA TRP A 563 -12.77 -42.87 -39.97
C TRP A 563 -13.19 -44.24 -40.54
N THR A 564 -13.37 -45.25 -39.69
CA THR A 564 -13.83 -46.59 -40.09
C THR A 564 -15.24 -46.58 -40.66
N LYS A 565 -16.12 -45.67 -40.19
CA LYS A 565 -17.46 -45.48 -40.75
C LYS A 565 -17.41 -44.85 -42.14
N GLU A 566 -16.51 -43.89 -42.34
CA GLU A 566 -16.37 -43.20 -43.62
C GLU A 566 -15.72 -44.09 -44.69
N VAL A 567 -14.70 -44.90 -44.33
CA VAL A 567 -14.12 -45.91 -45.22
C VAL A 567 -15.13 -47.00 -45.60
N LYS A 568 -15.99 -47.43 -44.66
CA LYS A 568 -17.09 -48.36 -44.97
C LYS A 568 -18.13 -47.77 -45.93
N LYS A 569 -18.42 -46.46 -45.84
CA LYS A 569 -19.30 -45.77 -46.81
C LYS A 569 -18.68 -45.69 -48.20
N GLN A 570 -17.38 -45.38 -48.30
CA GLN A 570 -16.67 -45.35 -49.59
C GLN A 570 -16.66 -46.74 -50.25
N HIS A 571 -16.34 -47.81 -49.51
CA HIS A 571 -16.46 -49.19 -50.02
C HIS A 571 -17.88 -49.55 -50.49
N LYS A 572 -18.91 -49.09 -49.76
CA LYS A 572 -20.31 -49.33 -50.14
C LYS A 572 -20.68 -48.60 -51.43
N MET A 573 -20.14 -47.39 -51.64
CA MET A 573 -20.35 -46.61 -52.88
C MET A 573 -19.63 -47.26 -54.08
N ILE A 574 -18.40 -47.73 -53.92
CA ILE A 574 -17.65 -48.46 -54.97
C ILE A 574 -18.42 -49.72 -55.39
N ARG A 575 -18.88 -50.52 -54.42
CA ARG A 575 -19.66 -51.75 -54.68
C ARG A 575 -21.03 -51.49 -55.32
N GLN A 576 -21.65 -50.34 -55.04
CA GLN A 576 -22.87 -49.91 -55.73
C GLN A 576 -22.58 -49.51 -57.17
N LYS A 577 -21.43 -48.86 -57.42
CA LYS A 577 -21.00 -48.40 -58.74
C LYS A 577 -20.65 -49.58 -59.67
N GLU A 578 -19.92 -50.59 -59.17
CA GLU A 578 -19.69 -51.86 -59.89
C GLU A 578 -21.01 -52.58 -60.23
N ARG A 579 -21.97 -52.59 -59.29
CA ARG A 579 -23.30 -53.18 -59.53
C ARG A 579 -24.11 -52.45 -60.60
N THR A 580 -23.92 -51.15 -60.77
CA THR A 580 -24.57 -50.35 -61.81
C THR A 580 -23.83 -50.43 -63.16
N GLU A 581 -22.51 -50.65 -63.17
CA GLU A 581 -21.71 -50.74 -64.40
C GLU A 581 -21.81 -52.13 -65.07
N VAL A 582 -22.06 -53.21 -64.33
CA VAL A 582 -22.33 -54.55 -64.89
C VAL A 582 -23.77 -54.69 -65.42
N ALA A 583 -24.62 -53.67 -65.25
CA ALA A 583 -26.03 -53.69 -65.67
C ALA A 583 -26.40 -52.45 -66.49
N ALA A 584 -26.06 -52.43 -67.78
CA ALA A 584 -26.70 -51.56 -68.78
C ALA A 584 -26.62 -52.18 -70.19
N PRO A 585 -27.55 -51.92 -71.14
CA PRO A 585 -28.77 -51.10 -71.05
C PRO A 585 -30.06 -51.81 -71.59
N SER A 586 -31.23 -51.53 -71.01
CA SER A 586 -32.47 -51.52 -71.79
C SER A 586 -33.46 -50.50 -71.22
N ALA A 587 -33.84 -49.56 -72.09
CA ALA A 587 -34.68 -48.43 -71.77
C ALA A 587 -36.15 -48.85 -71.62
N GLY A 588 -36.74 -48.50 -70.47
CA GLY A 588 -38.18 -48.57 -70.22
C GLY A 588 -38.49 -48.04 -68.81
N PRO A 589 -39.50 -47.17 -68.63
CA PRO A 589 -39.83 -46.64 -67.31
C PRO A 589 -40.53 -47.73 -66.49
N LYS A 590 -39.89 -48.19 -65.41
CA LYS A 590 -40.52 -49.09 -64.44
C LYS A 590 -41.00 -48.30 -63.23
N MET A 591 -42.32 -48.18 -63.16
CA MET A 591 -43.07 -47.81 -61.96
C MET A 591 -42.76 -48.81 -60.84
N TYR A 592 -42.59 -48.31 -59.62
CA TYR A 592 -42.62 -49.14 -58.42
C TYR A 592 -43.71 -48.63 -57.48
N GLU A 593 -44.66 -49.52 -57.21
CA GLU A 593 -45.75 -49.40 -56.26
C GLU A 593 -45.22 -49.07 -54.85
N LEU A 594 -45.88 -48.12 -54.17
CA LEU A 594 -45.63 -47.89 -52.74
C LEU A 594 -46.05 -49.14 -51.97
N LYS A 595 -45.10 -49.74 -51.25
CA LYS A 595 -45.40 -50.73 -50.21
C LYS A 595 -46.33 -50.12 -49.17
N SER A 596 -47.40 -50.85 -48.84
CA SER A 596 -48.35 -50.51 -47.78
C SER A 596 -47.63 -50.27 -46.45
N GLY A 597 -47.74 -49.05 -45.91
CA GLY A 597 -47.17 -48.69 -44.61
C GLY A 597 -46.32 -47.41 -44.54
N VAL A 598 -46.41 -46.49 -45.52
CA VAL A 598 -45.74 -45.18 -45.46
C VAL A 598 -46.78 -44.07 -45.47
N GLU A 599 -47.02 -43.44 -44.31
CA GLU A 599 -47.85 -42.24 -44.18
C GLU A 599 -47.01 -40.96 -44.41
N LEU A 600 -47.44 -40.12 -45.35
CA LEU A 600 -46.94 -38.76 -45.55
C LEU A 600 -47.36 -37.88 -44.36
N THR A 601 -46.38 -37.39 -43.60
CA THR A 601 -46.61 -36.62 -42.37
C THR A 601 -46.68 -35.12 -42.65
N GLY A 602 -47.90 -34.58 -42.62
CA GLY A 602 -48.17 -33.13 -42.55
C GLY A 602 -48.46 -32.65 -41.11
N PRO A 603 -48.32 -31.33 -40.83
CA PRO A 603 -48.30 -30.75 -39.49
C PRO A 603 -49.64 -30.78 -38.71
N ARG A 604 -50.70 -31.37 -39.26
CA ARG A 604 -52.01 -31.54 -38.58
C ARG A 604 -52.18 -32.88 -37.84
N SER A 605 -51.19 -33.78 -37.87
CA SER A 605 -51.27 -35.09 -37.21
C SER A 605 -50.78 -35.13 -35.74
N GLU A 606 -50.06 -34.11 -35.27
CA GLU A 606 -49.51 -34.07 -33.90
C GLU A 606 -50.55 -33.75 -32.82
N SER A 607 -51.57 -32.95 -33.14
CA SER A 607 -52.62 -32.53 -32.21
C SER A 607 -53.54 -33.71 -31.83
N ILE A 608 -53.93 -34.52 -32.81
CA ILE A 608 -54.83 -35.67 -32.63
C ILE A 608 -54.12 -36.83 -31.88
N LYS A 609 -52.79 -36.96 -32.04
CA LYS A 609 -51.97 -37.94 -31.30
C LYS A 609 -51.82 -37.58 -29.82
N ARG A 610 -51.72 -36.28 -29.47
CA ARG A 610 -51.68 -35.83 -28.06
C ARG A 610 -52.97 -36.13 -27.30
N GLU A 611 -54.12 -35.99 -27.98
CA GLU A 611 -55.44 -36.19 -27.39
C GLU A 611 -55.80 -37.67 -27.18
N LYS A 612 -55.31 -38.56 -28.05
CA LYS A 612 -55.45 -40.03 -27.87
C LYS A 612 -54.51 -40.61 -26.81
N MET A 613 -53.36 -39.98 -26.57
CA MET A 613 -52.38 -40.40 -25.56
C MET A 613 -52.76 -39.97 -24.13
N SER A 614 -53.54 -38.89 -23.96
CA SER A 614 -54.02 -38.46 -22.63
C SER A 614 -55.10 -39.39 -22.07
N ARG A 615 -55.91 -40.01 -22.94
CA ARG A 615 -56.99 -40.95 -22.56
C ARG A 615 -56.50 -42.30 -22.03
N LYS A 616 -55.22 -42.68 -22.25
CA LYS A 616 -54.64 -43.96 -21.82
C LYS A 616 -53.82 -43.92 -20.52
N LEU A 617 -53.72 -42.76 -19.86
CA LEU A 617 -52.93 -42.58 -18.63
C LEU A 617 -53.79 -42.72 -17.36
N THR A 618 -53.21 -43.25 -16.28
CA THR A 618 -53.86 -43.39 -14.96
C THR A 618 -54.05 -42.02 -14.29
N LEU A 619 -55.01 -41.91 -13.36
CA LEU A 619 -55.36 -40.64 -12.70
C LEU A 619 -54.15 -39.98 -12.01
N GLY A 620 -53.29 -40.79 -11.37
CA GLY A 620 -52.05 -40.30 -10.74
C GLY A 620 -51.05 -39.71 -11.73
N GLN A 621 -50.90 -40.31 -12.92
CA GLN A 621 -50.00 -39.81 -13.97
C GLN A 621 -50.56 -38.58 -14.70
N ARG A 622 -51.89 -38.36 -14.66
CA ARG A 622 -52.50 -37.11 -15.13
C ARG A 622 -52.23 -35.96 -14.16
N LEU A 623 -52.35 -36.20 -12.86
CA LEU A 623 -52.11 -35.19 -11.81
C LEU A 623 -50.64 -34.73 -11.76
N GLU A 624 -49.68 -35.63 -12.00
CA GLU A 624 -48.25 -35.27 -12.06
C GLU A 624 -47.90 -34.41 -13.28
N ARG A 625 -48.59 -34.61 -14.41
CA ARG A 625 -48.39 -33.75 -15.61
C ARG A 625 -49.03 -32.38 -15.45
N GLU A 626 -50.21 -32.29 -14.84
CA GLU A 626 -50.83 -31.00 -14.50
C GLU A 626 -50.00 -30.20 -13.50
N ARG A 627 -49.32 -30.86 -12.55
CA ARG A 627 -48.40 -30.20 -11.60
C ARG A 627 -47.22 -29.48 -12.25
N THR A 628 -46.85 -29.85 -13.49
CA THR A 628 -45.76 -29.19 -14.23
C THR A 628 -46.21 -28.02 -15.11
N GLY A 629 -47.52 -27.78 -15.22
CA GLY A 629 -48.07 -26.55 -15.78
C GLY A 629 -48.39 -25.58 -14.65
N VAL A 630 -47.53 -24.59 -14.43
CA VAL A 630 -47.78 -23.55 -13.41
C VAL A 630 -48.92 -22.64 -13.88
N GLY A 631 -50.14 -22.98 -13.47
CA GLY A 631 -51.29 -22.10 -13.40
C GLY A 631 -51.91 -22.25 -12.03
N SER A 632 -51.50 -21.42 -11.07
CA SER A 632 -52.12 -21.41 -9.74
C SER A 632 -53.48 -20.71 -9.86
N ALA A 633 -54.57 -21.47 -9.74
CA ALA A 633 -55.91 -20.92 -9.63
C ALA A 633 -56.19 -20.60 -8.16
N GLY A 634 -56.19 -19.32 -7.80
CA GLY A 634 -56.81 -18.86 -6.55
C GLY A 634 -58.33 -18.87 -6.69
N ALA A 635 -59.06 -19.14 -5.60
CA ALA A 635 -60.52 -19.27 -5.54
C ALA A 635 -61.32 -17.96 -5.80
N GLY A 636 -60.78 -17.03 -6.59
CA GLY A 636 -61.36 -15.71 -6.87
C GLY A 636 -61.08 -15.19 -8.28
N GLY A 637 -61.01 -16.08 -9.28
CA GLY A 637 -61.14 -15.67 -10.70
C GLY A 637 -59.92 -15.01 -11.38
N ASN A 638 -58.79 -14.82 -10.71
CA ASN A 638 -57.59 -14.23 -11.35
C ASN A 638 -56.60 -15.31 -11.79
N ARG A 639 -56.34 -15.39 -13.11
CA ARG A 639 -55.41 -16.35 -13.74
C ARG A 639 -54.16 -15.62 -14.21
N SER A 640 -53.01 -15.91 -13.59
CA SER A 640 -51.71 -15.42 -14.06
C SER A 640 -51.02 -16.50 -14.93
N MET A 641 -50.42 -16.09 -16.05
CA MET A 641 -49.56 -16.93 -16.88
C MET A 641 -48.14 -16.39 -16.82
N THR A 642 -47.17 -17.22 -16.43
CA THR A 642 -45.74 -16.94 -16.53
C THR A 642 -45.19 -17.59 -17.81
N PHE A 643 -44.65 -16.77 -18.71
CA PHE A 643 -43.97 -17.25 -19.91
C PHE A 643 -42.54 -17.67 -19.57
N GLU A 644 -42.20 -18.95 -19.78
CA GLU A 644 -40.81 -19.40 -19.82
C GLU A 644 -40.30 -19.37 -21.27
N LEU A 645 -39.33 -18.52 -21.54
CA LEU A 645 -38.62 -18.50 -22.82
C LEU A 645 -37.86 -19.82 -23.01
N LYS A 646 -37.90 -20.37 -24.23
CA LYS A 646 -37.15 -21.59 -24.57
C LYS A 646 -35.66 -21.34 -24.40
N LYS A 647 -35.07 -21.92 -23.34
CA LYS A 647 -33.63 -21.86 -23.09
C LYS A 647 -32.85 -22.44 -24.26
N THR A 648 -31.73 -21.82 -24.58
CA THR A 648 -30.82 -22.29 -25.64
C THR A 648 -30.22 -23.65 -25.25
N PRO A 649 -29.80 -24.48 -26.23
CA PRO A 649 -29.19 -25.78 -25.94
C PRO A 649 -27.91 -25.67 -25.08
N MET A 650 -27.23 -24.53 -25.09
CA MET A 650 -26.06 -24.28 -24.25
C MET A 650 -26.44 -24.04 -22.78
N GLU A 651 -27.51 -23.26 -22.53
CA GLU A 651 -28.02 -23.00 -21.18
C GLU A 651 -28.56 -24.27 -20.51
N ARG A 652 -29.23 -25.15 -21.28
CA ARG A 652 -29.67 -26.46 -20.76
C ARG A 652 -28.51 -27.34 -20.30
N LYS A 653 -27.41 -27.37 -21.07
CA LYS A 653 -26.21 -28.13 -20.69
C LYS A 653 -25.56 -27.59 -19.42
N ARG A 654 -25.54 -26.27 -19.24
CA ARG A 654 -24.99 -25.62 -18.05
C ARG A 654 -25.81 -25.95 -16.79
N GLU A 655 -27.13 -25.92 -16.91
CA GLU A 655 -28.04 -26.25 -15.81
C GLU A 655 -28.02 -27.75 -15.45
N GLU A 656 -27.84 -28.63 -16.45
CA GLU A 656 -27.61 -30.06 -16.22
C GLU A 656 -26.27 -30.33 -15.52
N ALA A 657 -25.22 -29.59 -15.88
CA ALA A 657 -23.92 -29.68 -15.20
C ALA A 657 -24.01 -29.20 -13.74
N GLU A 658 -24.71 -28.09 -13.48
CA GLU A 658 -24.94 -27.59 -12.12
C GLU A 658 -25.77 -28.57 -11.27
N LYS A 659 -26.79 -29.19 -11.86
CA LYS A 659 -27.58 -30.24 -11.19
C LYS A 659 -26.76 -31.48 -10.88
N ARG A 660 -25.86 -31.91 -11.78
CA ARG A 660 -24.94 -33.01 -11.54
C ARG A 660 -23.97 -32.69 -10.40
N HIS A 661 -23.38 -31.48 -10.41
CA HIS A 661 -22.50 -31.02 -9.35
C HIS A 661 -23.21 -30.94 -7.98
N MET A 662 -24.46 -30.47 -7.95
CA MET A 662 -25.30 -30.50 -6.73
C MET A 662 -25.60 -31.91 -6.24
N GLN A 663 -25.89 -32.85 -7.14
CA GLN A 663 -26.11 -34.26 -6.78
C GLN A 663 -24.83 -34.93 -6.27
N GLU A 664 -23.68 -34.60 -6.84
CA GLU A 664 -22.38 -35.08 -6.41
C GLU A 664 -22.03 -34.57 -5.01
N ARG A 665 -22.23 -33.27 -4.73
CA ARG A 665 -22.13 -32.70 -3.38
C ARG A 665 -23.08 -33.37 -2.38
N ARG A 666 -24.28 -33.73 -2.84
CA ARG A 666 -25.30 -34.37 -1.99
C ARG A 666 -24.97 -35.84 -1.70
N LYS A 667 -24.32 -36.55 -2.62
CA LYS A 667 -23.78 -37.91 -2.42
C LYS A 667 -22.51 -37.92 -1.57
N GLY A 668 -21.67 -36.90 -1.67
CA GLY A 668 -20.44 -36.74 -0.88
C GLY A 668 -20.66 -36.32 0.57
N ARG A 669 -21.88 -35.93 0.95
CA ARG A 669 -22.22 -35.57 2.34
C ARG A 669 -22.40 -36.84 3.19
N ARG A 670 -21.49 -37.10 4.12
CA ARG A 670 -21.69 -38.13 5.18
C ARG A 670 -22.89 -37.73 6.04
N SER A 671 -23.81 -38.66 6.26
CA SER A 671 -25.02 -38.46 7.08
C SER A 671 -24.66 -38.21 8.55
N ALA A 672 -25.13 -37.11 9.13
CA ALA A 672 -24.96 -36.77 10.55
C ALA A 672 -25.92 -37.54 11.49
N LYS A 673 -26.37 -38.74 11.12
CA LYS A 673 -27.09 -39.65 12.02
C LYS A 673 -26.07 -40.34 12.93
N GLY A 674 -25.68 -39.68 14.02
CA GLY A 674 -24.80 -40.27 15.04
C GLY A 674 -24.22 -39.30 16.05
N LEU A 675 -24.21 -37.99 15.76
CA LEU A 675 -23.75 -36.98 16.72
C LEU A 675 -24.87 -36.63 17.71
N LYS A 676 -24.92 -37.34 18.84
CA LYS A 676 -25.64 -36.87 20.03
C LYS A 676 -24.88 -35.65 20.59
N MET A 677 -25.32 -34.45 20.21
CA MET A 677 -24.89 -33.21 20.88
C MET A 677 -25.55 -33.16 22.26
N ALA A 678 -24.75 -33.22 23.33
CA ALA A 678 -25.21 -32.98 24.68
C ALA A 678 -25.70 -31.53 24.80
N ALA A 679 -26.93 -31.34 25.25
CA ALA A 679 -27.53 -30.03 25.44
C ALA A 679 -26.84 -29.31 26.61
N VAL A 680 -26.09 -28.25 26.31
CA VAL A 680 -25.59 -27.29 27.30
C VAL A 680 -26.74 -26.39 27.72
N ALA A 681 -27.04 -26.40 29.02
CA ALA A 681 -28.09 -25.60 29.65
C ALA A 681 -27.85 -24.10 29.43
N LYS A 682 -28.91 -23.37 29.07
CA LYS A 682 -28.90 -21.90 29.02
C LYS A 682 -28.85 -21.33 30.44
N PRO A 683 -28.01 -20.34 30.74
CA PRO A 683 -28.15 -19.54 31.96
C PRO A 683 -29.37 -18.63 31.88
N ALA A 684 -30.07 -18.48 33.00
CA ALA A 684 -31.26 -17.65 33.16
C ALA A 684 -30.94 -16.14 33.01
N PRO A 685 -31.89 -15.33 32.53
CA PRO A 685 -31.71 -13.90 32.39
C PRO A 685 -31.76 -13.18 33.75
N PHE A 686 -30.83 -12.26 33.97
CA PHE A 686 -30.97 -11.14 34.91
C PHE A 686 -31.60 -9.95 34.19
#